data_AF-A0A9P1GE39-F1
#
_entry.id   AF-A0A9P1GE39-F1
#
_cell.length_a   1.000
_cell.length_b   1.000
_cell.length_c   1.000
_cell.angle_alpha   90.00
_cell.angle_beta   90.00
_cell.angle_gamma   90.00
#
_symmetry.space_group_name_H-M   'P 1'
#
loop_
_entity.id
_entity.type
_entity.pdbx_description
1 polymer ?
#
loop_
_entity_poly.entity_id
_entity_poly.type
_entity_poly.pdbx_seq_one_letter_code
_entity_poly.pdbx_strand_id
1 'polypeptide(L)'
;MPPLRSEDASWKLRQLCSRKGIPCEDVIAFLDQLPPEERQEIVHKGNSNGKTPLHYAAQLRPKDGATLCAALLKHQAQLDATTRRGHMALLFAAGRGHGEVVRYLLSARANPRIVAASGEAPWNCASPHLDAATKQLLLEAEASDSRTLIDYRQMEDACAAQVEYERASLACRARRVEDDSLPASTADLPSEVGLARAIVSSLTEPAMLTAAIVAAAVDDKFALRTALRMIFSQEEIEKALPAMLRACREEGLTLELAKRNRRVRSAATSRILTALFIEIRNTNAAAKVGVLELVAATKPDIVLTMEVLFARGACLETQQQFLQCWEQATILAGQNKYFGELAWTIVGNQQNQGRQRQFALCRDWVLLLRWAAGLGARKHLETVVEMAVSAGRGCLLVEVLEDLALHADIKMHVKEILDQHLGRELLKHAPDRAPQRSQLLPSLPRYEPATSAQWVSRPEEVLQIRQVLEARASTGDLRVALDSEWGCIPEAPPSVFQLAIRDFIWVMDAMSLPSEVGALLTWLLQAEVQLFGFHFVSDVTRLQRLVDAELPWHKVLDLQREAMRRENTGQMPGLNRLCEMYLAKLLDKSLQCSNWDQRPLSPEQICYAGSDAAVLLDIADAMDPKKGTESDLLALEESPRIVESG
;
A
#
# COMPACT_ATOMS: atom_id res chain seq x y z
N MET A 1 -33.05 30.59 -17.31
CA MET A 1 -32.82 29.13 -17.36
C MET A 1 -34.17 28.43 -17.22
N PRO A 2 -34.45 27.33 -17.92
CA PRO A 2 -35.64 26.52 -17.67
C PRO A 2 -35.63 26.00 -16.21
N PRO A 3 -36.79 25.78 -15.58
CA PRO A 3 -36.85 25.22 -14.24
C PRO A 3 -36.18 23.84 -14.24
N LEU A 4 -35.26 23.64 -13.29
CA LEU A 4 -34.66 22.33 -13.04
C LEU A 4 -35.78 21.34 -12.73
N ARG A 5 -35.71 20.12 -13.24
CA ARG A 5 -36.68 19.09 -12.84
C ARG A 5 -36.44 18.74 -11.37
N SER A 6 -37.49 18.43 -10.61
CA SER A 6 -37.42 18.05 -9.17
C SER A 6 -36.40 16.93 -8.90
N GLU A 7 -36.24 15.97 -9.84
CA GLU A 7 -35.19 14.93 -9.74
C GLU A 7 -33.77 15.48 -9.86
N ASP A 8 -33.54 16.42 -10.78
CA ASP A 8 -32.24 17.05 -11.00
C ASP A 8 -31.84 17.92 -9.81
N ALA A 9 -32.81 18.67 -9.26
CA ALA A 9 -32.59 19.52 -8.09
C ALA A 9 -32.31 18.68 -6.83
N SER A 10 -32.98 17.53 -6.67
CA SER A 10 -32.70 16.59 -5.58
C SER A 10 -31.33 15.92 -5.69
N TRP A 11 -30.93 15.51 -6.89
CA TRP A 11 -29.58 15.01 -7.12
C TRP A 11 -28.53 16.09 -6.83
N LYS A 12 -28.76 17.32 -7.31
CA LYS A 12 -27.86 18.47 -7.09
C LYS A 12 -27.71 18.80 -5.61
N LEU A 13 -28.79 18.79 -4.84
CA LEU A 13 -28.74 19.01 -3.39
C LEU A 13 -27.87 17.95 -2.70
N ARG A 14 -28.07 16.65 -3.01
CA ARG A 14 -27.24 15.57 -2.44
C ARG A 14 -25.75 15.72 -2.79
N GLN A 15 -25.43 16.16 -4.02
CA GLN A 15 -24.05 16.43 -4.42
C GLN A 15 -23.43 17.58 -3.62
N LEU A 16 -24.15 18.69 -3.48
CA LEU A 16 -23.72 19.85 -2.69
C LEU A 16 -23.47 19.45 -1.22
N CYS A 17 -24.36 18.67 -0.61
CA CYS A 17 -24.19 18.17 0.76
C CYS A 17 -23.06 17.13 0.92
N SER A 18 -22.49 16.60 -0.16
CA SER A 18 -21.46 15.54 -0.12
C SER A 18 -20.03 16.03 -0.33
N ARG A 19 -19.84 17.21 -0.94
CA ARG A 19 -18.53 17.73 -1.33
C ARG A 19 -17.84 18.44 -0.17
N LYS A 20 -16.56 18.12 0.04
CA LYS A 20 -15.71 18.81 1.03
C LYS A 20 -15.35 20.20 0.49
N GLY A 21 -15.44 21.22 1.33
CA GLY A 21 -14.99 22.58 0.99
C GLY A 21 -16.01 23.47 0.27
N ILE A 22 -17.25 23.01 0.09
CA ILE A 22 -18.34 23.89 -0.36
C ILE A 22 -18.85 24.69 0.85
N PRO A 23 -18.93 26.03 0.77
CA PRO A 23 -19.55 26.85 1.81
C PRO A 23 -21.00 26.41 2.08
N CYS A 24 -21.38 26.29 3.36
CA CYS A 24 -22.76 25.95 3.73
C CYS A 24 -23.78 26.95 3.14
N GLU A 25 -23.35 28.20 2.97
CA GLU A 25 -24.11 29.29 2.37
C GLU A 25 -24.57 28.99 0.94
N ASP A 26 -23.75 28.32 0.13
CA ASP A 26 -24.10 27.98 -1.25
C ASP A 26 -25.20 26.90 -1.30
N VAL A 27 -25.18 25.97 -0.35
CA VAL A 27 -26.22 24.93 -0.24
C VAL A 27 -27.54 25.54 0.24
N ILE A 28 -27.46 26.48 1.19
CA ILE A 28 -28.62 27.23 1.69
C ILE A 28 -29.20 28.11 0.58
N ALA A 29 -28.36 28.85 -0.14
CA ALA A 29 -28.77 29.68 -1.26
C ALA A 29 -29.45 28.86 -2.36
N PHE A 30 -28.93 27.66 -2.65
CA PHE A 30 -29.59 26.75 -3.58
C PHE A 30 -30.97 26.31 -3.09
N LEU A 31 -31.12 25.94 -1.81
CA LEU A 31 -32.42 25.61 -1.22
C LEU A 31 -33.39 26.80 -1.28
N ASP A 32 -32.90 28.00 -1.00
CA ASP A 32 -33.72 29.21 -0.97
C ASP A 32 -34.23 29.65 -2.35
N GLN A 33 -33.51 29.31 -3.42
CA GLN A 33 -33.92 29.54 -4.80
C GLN A 33 -35.03 28.60 -5.29
N LEU A 34 -35.29 27.49 -4.59
CA LEU A 34 -36.33 26.53 -4.98
C LEU A 34 -37.71 26.93 -4.46
N PRO A 35 -38.79 26.71 -5.25
CA PRO A 35 -40.17 26.87 -4.77
C PRO A 35 -40.42 26.06 -3.49
N PRO A 36 -41.23 26.55 -2.52
CA PRO A 36 -41.43 25.88 -1.24
C PRO A 36 -41.91 24.43 -1.34
N GLU A 37 -42.86 24.15 -2.25
CA GLU A 37 -43.41 22.80 -2.45
C GLU A 37 -42.35 21.83 -3.01
N GLU A 38 -41.57 22.29 -3.99
CA GLU A 38 -40.48 21.51 -4.58
C GLU A 38 -39.34 21.27 -3.58
N ARG A 39 -39.05 22.29 -2.76
CA ARG A 39 -38.02 22.23 -1.71
C ARG A 39 -38.34 21.15 -0.68
N GLN A 40 -39.59 21.09 -0.21
CA GLN A 40 -40.04 20.05 0.74
C GLN A 40 -39.87 18.65 0.13
N GLU A 41 -40.28 18.47 -1.12
CA GLU A 41 -40.11 17.19 -1.80
C GLU A 41 -38.62 16.79 -1.93
N ILE A 42 -37.78 17.74 -2.30
CA ILE A 42 -36.36 17.53 -2.60
C ILE A 42 -35.54 17.13 -1.37
N VAL A 43 -35.78 17.75 -0.21
CA VAL A 43 -35.00 17.48 1.01
C VAL A 43 -35.19 16.07 1.57
N HIS A 44 -36.28 15.40 1.21
CA HIS A 44 -36.57 14.01 1.62
C HIS A 44 -36.08 12.96 0.63
N LYS A 45 -35.92 13.33 -0.64
CA LYS A 45 -35.54 12.38 -1.69
C LYS A 45 -34.13 11.81 -1.48
N GLY A 46 -34.07 10.52 -1.15
CA GLY A 46 -32.83 9.76 -1.00
C GLY A 46 -32.26 9.23 -2.32
N ASN A 47 -31.02 8.75 -2.29
CA ASN A 47 -30.44 7.98 -3.41
C ASN A 47 -30.98 6.53 -3.44
N SER A 48 -30.42 5.67 -4.30
CA SER A 48 -30.82 4.26 -4.40
C SER A 48 -30.63 3.44 -3.11
N ASN A 49 -29.83 3.88 -2.15
CA ASN A 49 -29.72 3.26 -0.82
C ASN A 49 -30.61 3.97 0.23
N GLY A 50 -31.48 4.91 -0.17
CA GLY A 50 -32.29 5.72 0.74
C GLY A 50 -31.53 6.87 1.41
N LYS A 51 -30.30 7.18 0.95
CA LYS A 51 -29.46 8.20 1.59
C LYS A 51 -29.92 9.61 1.19
N THR A 52 -30.57 10.30 2.13
CA THR A 52 -31.09 11.68 1.99
C THR A 52 -29.98 12.74 2.14
N PRO A 53 -30.21 14.01 1.75
CA PRO A 53 -29.29 15.13 1.99
C PRO A 53 -28.81 15.22 3.45
N LEU A 54 -29.69 14.94 4.42
CA LEU A 54 -29.34 14.97 5.85
C LEU A 54 -28.27 13.93 6.21
N HIS A 55 -28.32 12.74 5.61
CA HIS A 55 -27.27 11.73 5.79
C HIS A 55 -25.91 12.20 5.22
N TYR A 56 -25.91 12.97 4.13
CA TYR A 56 -24.70 13.54 3.55
C TYR A 56 -24.13 14.68 4.41
N ALA A 57 -24.98 15.57 4.92
CA ALA A 57 -24.58 16.62 5.86
C ALA A 57 -23.95 16.04 7.14
N ALA A 58 -24.55 14.97 7.69
CA ALA A 58 -24.08 14.34 8.92
C ALA A 58 -22.68 13.68 8.82
N GLN A 59 -22.16 13.57 7.60
CA GLN A 59 -20.88 12.95 7.28
C GLN A 59 -19.74 13.97 7.10
N LEU A 60 -20.07 15.26 6.98
CA LEU A 60 -19.14 16.37 6.85
C LEU A 60 -18.50 16.75 8.19
N ARG A 61 -17.36 17.44 8.15
CA ARG A 61 -16.62 17.85 9.35
C ARG A 61 -17.48 18.70 10.30
N PRO A 62 -17.17 18.75 11.61
CA PRO A 62 -18.11 19.18 12.66
C PRO A 62 -18.79 20.53 12.44
N LYS A 63 -18.03 21.58 12.09
CA LYS A 63 -18.56 22.95 11.93
C LYS A 63 -19.51 23.12 10.75
N ASP A 64 -19.19 22.50 9.61
CA ASP A 64 -20.01 22.58 8.39
C ASP A 64 -21.21 21.63 8.45
N GLY A 65 -20.99 20.43 9.02
CA GLY A 65 -22.03 19.40 9.13
C GLY A 65 -23.20 19.82 10.00
N ALA A 66 -22.94 20.42 11.17
CA ALA A 66 -24.01 20.83 12.09
C ALA A 66 -24.86 21.97 11.50
N THR A 67 -24.19 22.97 10.90
CA THR A 67 -24.84 24.10 10.22
C THR A 67 -25.74 23.63 9.09
N LEU A 68 -25.25 22.68 8.27
CA LEU A 68 -26.02 22.16 7.14
C LEU A 68 -27.18 21.25 7.58
N CYS A 69 -26.97 20.42 8.61
CA CYS A 69 -28.07 19.68 9.24
C CYS A 69 -29.16 20.64 9.73
N ALA A 70 -28.79 21.75 10.37
CA ALA A 70 -29.75 22.74 10.85
C ALA A 70 -30.54 23.40 9.73
N ALA A 71 -29.87 23.78 8.64
CA ALA A 71 -30.54 24.33 7.46
C ALA A 71 -31.52 23.33 6.82
N LEU A 72 -31.12 22.07 6.66
CA LEU A 72 -31.98 21.03 6.09
C LEU A 72 -33.21 20.77 6.97
N LEU A 73 -33.04 20.70 8.29
CA LEU A 73 -34.15 20.52 9.23
C LEU A 73 -35.08 21.75 9.27
N LYS A 74 -34.55 22.97 9.10
CA LYS A 74 -35.36 24.19 8.95
C LYS A 74 -36.26 24.11 7.72
N HIS A 75 -35.78 23.47 6.65
CA HIS A 75 -36.59 23.15 5.47
C HIS A 75 -37.34 21.82 5.58
N GLN A 76 -37.61 21.37 6.80
CA GLN A 76 -38.44 20.22 7.16
C GLN A 76 -37.87 18.86 6.75
N ALA A 77 -36.56 18.73 6.51
CA ALA A 77 -35.96 17.41 6.28
C ALA A 77 -36.30 16.42 7.41
N GLN A 78 -36.55 15.16 7.04
CA GLN A 78 -36.90 14.10 7.99
C GLN A 78 -35.67 13.72 8.81
N LEU A 79 -35.73 13.99 10.11
CA LEU A 79 -34.63 13.77 11.06
C LEU A 79 -34.23 12.29 11.16
N ASP A 80 -35.24 11.44 11.34
CA ASP A 80 -35.09 10.00 11.58
C ASP A 80 -35.20 9.18 10.29
N ALA A 81 -35.00 9.80 9.12
CA ALA A 81 -34.96 9.09 7.85
C ALA A 81 -33.86 8.00 7.89
N THR A 82 -34.18 6.81 7.39
CA THR A 82 -33.25 5.68 7.36
C THR A 82 -32.89 5.29 5.93
N THR A 83 -31.66 4.80 5.77
CA THR A 83 -31.27 4.07 4.56
C THR A 83 -31.94 2.69 4.53
N ARG A 84 -31.87 2.01 3.38
CA ARG A 84 -32.36 0.61 3.23
C ARG A 84 -31.75 -0.38 4.22
N ARG A 85 -30.60 -0.04 4.82
CA ARG A 85 -29.85 -0.88 5.77
C ARG A 85 -30.05 -0.46 7.22
N GLY A 86 -30.91 0.52 7.47
CA GLY A 86 -31.19 1.03 8.82
C GLY A 86 -30.24 2.09 9.34
N HIS A 87 -29.29 2.59 8.52
CA HIS A 87 -28.44 3.71 8.95
C HIS A 87 -29.21 5.04 8.92
N MET A 88 -29.18 5.76 10.04
CA MET A 88 -29.70 7.14 10.21
C MET A 88 -28.55 8.16 10.14
N ALA A 89 -28.86 9.45 9.92
CA ALA A 89 -27.92 10.55 10.03
C ALA A 89 -27.09 10.54 11.35
N LEU A 90 -27.73 10.24 12.49
CA LEU A 90 -27.06 10.14 13.79
C LEU A 90 -25.96 9.07 13.82
N LEU A 91 -26.21 7.91 13.19
CA LEU A 91 -25.26 6.80 13.12
C LEU A 91 -24.04 7.15 12.25
N PHE A 92 -24.26 7.84 11.12
CA PHE A 92 -23.15 8.34 10.30
C PHE A 92 -22.28 9.35 11.05
N ALA A 93 -22.88 10.27 11.81
CA ALA A 93 -22.14 11.27 12.58
C ALA A 93 -21.30 10.61 13.69
N ALA A 94 -21.87 9.64 14.41
CA ALA A 94 -21.17 8.89 15.45
C ALA A 94 -19.99 8.08 14.89
N GLY A 95 -20.21 7.31 13.82
CA GLY A 95 -19.16 6.50 13.17
C GLY A 95 -18.04 7.32 12.52
N ARG A 96 -18.33 8.58 12.15
CA ARG A 96 -17.33 9.53 11.61
C ARG A 96 -16.58 10.30 12.69
N GLY A 97 -17.03 10.25 13.94
CA GLY A 97 -16.44 11.03 15.04
C GLY A 97 -16.86 12.49 15.08
N HIS A 98 -18.00 12.86 14.49
CA HIS A 98 -18.43 14.26 14.36
C HIS A 98 -19.29 14.72 15.55
N GLY A 99 -18.65 14.98 16.69
CA GLY A 99 -19.33 15.24 17.95
C GLY A 99 -20.33 16.40 17.96
N GLU A 100 -20.03 17.52 17.28
CA GLU A 100 -20.96 18.66 17.19
C GLU A 100 -22.25 18.29 16.43
N VAL A 101 -22.13 17.49 15.38
CA VAL A 101 -23.28 17.01 14.60
C VAL A 101 -24.11 16.04 15.44
N VAL A 102 -23.47 15.13 16.19
CA VAL A 102 -24.15 14.21 17.11
C VAL A 102 -24.96 14.98 18.15
N ARG A 103 -24.33 15.95 18.84
CA ARG A 103 -24.99 16.80 19.84
C ARG A 103 -26.17 17.55 19.23
N TYR A 104 -25.99 18.12 18.04
CA TYR A 104 -27.06 18.82 17.34
C TYR A 104 -28.25 17.91 17.00
N LEU A 105 -28.01 16.74 16.38
CA LEU A 105 -29.08 15.80 16.01
C LEU A 105 -29.84 15.27 17.23
N LEU A 106 -29.13 14.97 18.32
CA LEU A 106 -29.78 14.58 19.59
C LEU A 106 -30.60 15.73 20.19
N SER A 107 -30.10 16.98 20.12
CA SER A 107 -30.87 18.16 20.57
C SER A 107 -32.15 18.37 19.74
N ALA A 108 -32.12 17.98 18.46
CA ALA A 108 -33.28 17.94 17.58
C ALA A 108 -34.20 16.73 17.82
N ARG A 109 -33.88 15.89 18.83
CA ARG A 109 -34.59 14.67 19.24
C ARG A 109 -34.49 13.48 18.26
N ALA A 110 -33.35 13.37 17.56
CA ALA A 110 -33.09 12.20 16.71
C ALA A 110 -33.19 10.90 17.51
N ASN A 111 -33.74 9.84 16.92
CA ASN A 111 -33.93 8.56 17.60
C ASN A 111 -32.60 7.84 17.86
N PRO A 112 -32.18 7.67 19.12
CA PRO A 112 -30.96 6.94 19.45
C PRO A 112 -31.16 5.42 19.48
N ARG A 113 -32.42 4.93 19.57
CA ARG A 113 -32.78 3.51 19.73
C ARG A 113 -32.96 2.84 18.37
N ILE A 114 -31.87 2.74 17.63
CA ILE A 114 -31.81 2.11 16.31
C ILE A 114 -30.57 1.22 16.15
N VAL A 115 -30.76 0.04 15.58
CA VAL A 115 -29.67 -0.88 15.22
C VAL A 115 -29.79 -1.17 13.72
N ALA A 116 -28.73 -0.87 12.97
CA ALA A 116 -28.64 -1.16 11.54
C ALA A 116 -28.48 -2.67 11.28
N ALA A 117 -28.72 -3.12 10.05
CA ALA A 117 -28.61 -4.54 9.68
C ALA A 117 -27.18 -5.12 9.87
N SER A 118 -26.16 -4.26 9.93
CA SER A 118 -24.78 -4.61 10.29
C SER A 118 -24.57 -4.89 11.78
N GLY A 119 -25.55 -4.60 12.63
CA GLY A 119 -25.44 -4.61 14.10
C GLY A 119 -24.90 -3.33 14.72
N GLU A 120 -24.71 -2.29 13.92
CA GLU A 120 -24.27 -0.97 14.38
C GLU A 120 -25.43 -0.17 14.98
N ALA A 121 -25.21 0.42 16.14
CA ALA A 121 -26.06 1.38 16.83
C ALA A 121 -25.25 2.66 17.10
N PRO A 122 -25.88 3.85 17.26
CA PRO A 122 -25.15 5.10 17.42
C PRO A 122 -24.07 5.08 18.51
N TRP A 123 -24.31 4.43 19.64
CA TRP A 123 -23.35 4.32 20.74
C TRP A 123 -22.22 3.30 20.50
N ASN A 124 -22.49 2.19 19.79
CA ASN A 124 -21.50 1.11 19.58
C ASN A 124 -20.60 1.35 18.36
N CYS A 125 -21.09 2.11 17.37
CA CYS A 125 -20.34 2.45 16.16
C CYS A 125 -19.52 3.74 16.32
N ALA A 126 -19.62 4.40 17.48
CA ALA A 126 -18.93 5.64 17.78
C ALA A 126 -17.43 5.53 17.51
N SER A 127 -16.91 6.44 16.68
CA SER A 127 -15.48 6.48 16.34
C SER A 127 -14.60 6.55 17.59
N PRO A 128 -13.39 5.93 17.59
CA PRO A 128 -12.40 6.13 18.65
C PRO A 128 -12.13 7.61 18.92
N HIS A 129 -12.17 8.46 17.89
CA HIS A 129 -11.92 9.90 17.96
C HIS A 129 -13.12 10.75 18.44
N LEU A 130 -14.30 10.15 18.65
CA LEU A 130 -15.44 10.86 19.22
C LEU A 130 -15.18 11.14 20.71
N ASP A 131 -15.39 12.38 21.15
CA ASP A 131 -15.10 12.79 22.52
C ASP A 131 -15.94 12.01 23.55
N ALA A 132 -15.35 11.77 24.73
CA ALA A 132 -15.95 10.92 25.76
C ALA A 132 -17.31 11.45 26.24
N ALA A 133 -17.47 12.77 26.34
CA ALA A 133 -18.73 13.39 26.73
C ALA A 133 -19.84 13.08 25.71
N THR A 134 -19.54 13.10 24.41
CA THR A 134 -20.52 12.78 23.36
C THR A 134 -20.85 11.30 23.28
N LYS A 135 -19.88 10.42 23.52
CA LYS A 135 -20.14 8.98 23.65
C LYS A 135 -21.09 8.71 24.83
N GLN A 136 -20.86 9.39 25.95
CA GLN A 136 -21.72 9.30 27.11
C GLN A 136 -23.14 9.84 26.81
N LEU A 137 -23.25 10.98 26.13
CA LEU A 137 -24.53 11.52 25.69
C LEU A 137 -25.32 10.57 24.78
N LEU A 138 -24.66 9.80 23.91
CA LEU A 138 -25.33 8.80 23.06
C LEU A 138 -25.92 7.65 23.89
N LEU A 139 -25.19 7.17 24.90
CA LEU A 139 -25.67 6.13 25.81
C LEU A 139 -26.83 6.64 26.67
N GLU A 140 -26.71 7.85 27.21
CA GLU A 140 -27.77 8.49 28.00
C GLU A 140 -29.02 8.77 27.19
N ALA A 141 -28.85 9.24 25.94
CA ALA A 141 -29.96 9.44 25.02
C ALA A 141 -30.69 8.12 24.73
N GLU A 142 -29.98 7.02 24.48
CA GLU A 142 -30.60 5.71 24.28
C GLU A 142 -31.36 5.21 25.53
N ALA A 143 -30.76 5.36 26.71
CA ALA A 143 -31.32 4.91 27.97
C ALA A 143 -32.54 5.72 28.42
N SER A 144 -32.56 7.02 28.13
CA SER A 144 -33.65 7.94 28.52
C SER A 144 -34.80 8.00 27.50
N ASP A 145 -34.60 7.49 26.28
CA ASP A 145 -35.62 7.51 25.24
C ASP A 145 -36.64 6.37 25.42
N SER A 146 -37.93 6.71 25.42
CA SER A 146 -39.03 5.76 25.63
C SER A 146 -39.53 5.09 24.34
N ARG A 147 -38.98 5.44 23.17
CA ARG A 147 -39.37 4.86 21.88
C ARG A 147 -38.94 3.38 21.79
N THR A 148 -39.69 2.59 21.03
CA THR A 148 -39.35 1.19 20.77
C THR A 148 -38.06 1.09 19.95
N LEU A 149 -37.20 0.12 20.27
CA LEU A 149 -35.98 -0.18 19.51
C LEU A 149 -36.36 -0.62 18.10
N ILE A 150 -35.79 0.03 17.10
CA ILE A 150 -35.90 -0.38 15.70
C ILE A 150 -34.66 -1.21 15.34
N ASP A 151 -34.81 -2.52 15.22
CA ASP A 151 -33.70 -3.46 14.94
C ASP A 151 -33.78 -4.00 13.49
N TYR A 152 -32.95 -3.43 12.62
CA TYR A 152 -32.89 -3.80 11.21
C TYR A 152 -32.22 -5.15 10.95
N ARG A 153 -31.61 -5.80 11.96
CA ARG A 153 -31.11 -7.19 11.82
C ARG A 153 -32.24 -8.21 11.71
N GLN A 154 -33.43 -7.84 12.20
CA GLN A 154 -34.62 -8.68 12.17
C GLN A 154 -35.48 -8.43 10.91
N MET A 155 -35.08 -7.47 10.07
CA MET A 155 -35.81 -7.12 8.85
C MET A 155 -35.15 -7.80 7.65
N GLU A 156 -35.85 -8.72 7.01
CA GLU A 156 -35.34 -9.49 5.87
C GLU A 156 -34.85 -8.57 4.74
N ASP A 157 -35.63 -7.55 4.37
CA ASP A 157 -35.28 -6.60 3.32
C ASP A 157 -34.00 -5.80 3.64
N ALA A 158 -33.79 -5.46 4.91
CA ALA A 158 -32.63 -4.69 5.34
C ALA A 158 -31.37 -5.55 5.41
N CYS A 159 -31.49 -6.81 5.85
CA CYS A 159 -30.43 -7.81 5.78
C CYS A 159 -30.09 -8.13 4.32
N ALA A 160 -31.09 -8.26 3.44
CA ALA A 160 -30.88 -8.43 2.01
C ALA A 160 -30.19 -7.21 1.39
N ALA A 161 -30.58 -5.98 1.75
CA ALA A 161 -29.92 -4.76 1.31
C ALA A 161 -28.50 -4.61 1.88
N GLN A 162 -28.23 -5.13 3.08
CA GLN A 162 -26.88 -5.17 3.67
C GLN A 162 -26.00 -6.18 2.94
N VAL A 163 -26.51 -7.37 2.64
CA VAL A 163 -25.84 -8.36 1.79
C VAL A 163 -25.65 -7.82 0.37
N GLU A 164 -26.64 -7.12 -0.18
CA GLU A 164 -26.54 -6.44 -1.48
C GLU A 164 -25.50 -5.34 -1.43
N TYR A 165 -25.44 -4.51 -0.39
CA TYR A 165 -24.41 -3.48 -0.23
C TYR A 165 -23.03 -4.08 0.00
N GLU A 166 -22.90 -5.21 0.70
CA GLU A 166 -21.62 -5.90 0.81
C GLU A 166 -21.19 -6.46 -0.55
N ARG A 167 -22.12 -7.12 -1.26
CA ARG A 167 -21.97 -7.58 -2.65
C ARG A 167 -21.73 -6.43 -3.62
N ALA A 168 -22.31 -5.24 -3.40
CA ALA A 168 -22.24 -4.06 -4.25
C ALA A 168 -21.14 -3.10 -3.84
N SER A 169 -20.59 -3.17 -2.63
CA SER A 169 -19.33 -2.55 -2.25
C SER A 169 -18.17 -3.42 -2.78
N LEU A 170 -18.36 -4.75 -2.79
CA LEU A 170 -17.57 -5.68 -3.60
C LEU A 170 -17.75 -5.41 -5.11
N ALA A 171 -18.98 -5.17 -5.58
CA ALA A 171 -19.30 -4.94 -6.99
C ALA A 171 -19.25 -3.48 -7.45
N CYS A 172 -19.02 -2.47 -6.61
CA CYS A 172 -18.61 -1.11 -6.97
C CYS A 172 -17.08 -1.03 -6.98
N ARG A 173 -16.41 -1.91 -6.21
CA ARG A 173 -15.01 -2.27 -6.47
C ARG A 173 -14.88 -3.10 -7.76
N ALA A 174 -15.88 -3.92 -8.12
CA ALA A 174 -15.90 -4.67 -9.39
C ALA A 174 -16.48 -3.89 -10.60
N ARG A 175 -17.45 -2.98 -10.44
CA ARG A 175 -18.01 -2.10 -11.51
C ARG A 175 -17.18 -0.84 -11.80
N ARG A 176 -16.05 -0.66 -11.11
CA ARG A 176 -14.89 0.09 -11.65
C ARG A 176 -14.03 -0.75 -12.62
N VAL A 177 -14.40 -2.02 -12.84
CA VAL A 177 -14.04 -2.86 -13.99
C VAL A 177 -15.28 -3.02 -14.92
N GLU A 178 -16.27 -2.12 -14.74
CA GLU A 178 -17.37 -1.76 -15.67
C GLU A 178 -18.56 -2.76 -15.64
N ASP A 179 -19.81 -2.33 -15.43
CA ASP A 179 -20.70 -1.75 -16.45
C ASP A 179 -20.55 -2.42 -17.82
N ASP A 180 -20.93 -3.70 -17.94
CA ASP A 180 -21.93 -4.13 -18.93
C ASP A 180 -22.44 -5.58 -18.69
N SER A 181 -23.76 -5.66 -18.50
CA SER A 181 -24.73 -6.77 -18.65
C SER A 181 -24.47 -8.20 -18.10
N LEU A 182 -25.38 -8.59 -17.19
CA LEU A 182 -25.84 -9.96 -16.79
C LEU A 182 -26.97 -10.44 -17.76
N PRO A 183 -27.75 -11.54 -17.53
CA PRO A 183 -27.51 -13.01 -17.37
C PRO A 183 -28.54 -13.90 -18.18
N ALA A 184 -28.51 -15.26 -18.14
CA ALA A 184 -29.58 -16.16 -17.58
C ALA A 184 -29.50 -17.69 -17.89
N SER A 185 -30.01 -18.48 -16.92
CA SER A 185 -30.26 -19.94 -16.86
C SER A 185 -29.17 -20.72 -16.14
N THR A 186 -29.36 -22.00 -15.80
CA THR A 186 -28.28 -22.88 -15.31
C THR A 186 -27.19 -23.17 -16.37
N ALA A 187 -26.96 -22.21 -17.27
CA ALA A 187 -25.77 -21.95 -18.05
C ALA A 187 -25.01 -20.65 -17.63
N ASP A 188 -25.54 -19.84 -16.70
CA ASP A 188 -25.09 -18.49 -16.30
C ASP A 188 -25.18 -18.24 -14.76
N LEU A 189 -24.58 -19.11 -13.95
CA LEU A 189 -24.03 -18.67 -12.64
C LEU A 189 -22.71 -17.95 -12.93
N PRO A 190 -22.34 -16.86 -12.22
CA PRO A 190 -20.98 -16.32 -12.32
C PRO A 190 -20.01 -17.48 -12.12
N SER A 191 -19.04 -17.64 -13.03
CA SER A 191 -18.05 -18.73 -13.01
C SER A 191 -17.48 -18.95 -11.61
N GLU A 192 -17.39 -17.86 -10.86
CA GLU A 192 -17.02 -17.69 -9.46
C GLU A 192 -17.75 -18.61 -8.45
N VAL A 193 -19.08 -18.65 -8.46
CA VAL A 193 -19.89 -19.45 -7.51
C VAL A 193 -20.00 -20.91 -7.97
N GLY A 194 -20.02 -21.15 -9.28
CA GLY A 194 -19.94 -22.48 -9.88
C GLY A 194 -18.61 -23.15 -9.58
N LEU A 195 -17.50 -22.42 -9.73
CA LEU A 195 -16.15 -22.88 -9.42
C LEU A 195 -15.97 -23.11 -7.92
N ALA A 196 -16.52 -22.25 -7.07
CA ALA A 196 -16.48 -22.48 -5.63
C ALA A 196 -17.22 -23.76 -5.21
N ARG A 197 -18.39 -24.04 -5.80
CA ARG A 197 -19.11 -25.31 -5.58
C ARG A 197 -18.41 -26.50 -6.21
N ALA A 198 -17.81 -26.34 -7.39
CA ALA A 198 -17.02 -27.38 -8.04
C ALA A 198 -15.82 -27.79 -7.18
N ILE A 199 -15.07 -26.81 -6.65
CA ILE A 199 -13.97 -27.02 -5.68
C ILE A 199 -14.45 -27.82 -4.48
N VAL A 200 -15.60 -27.45 -3.90
CA VAL A 200 -16.19 -28.14 -2.73
C VAL A 200 -16.65 -29.56 -3.08
N SER A 201 -17.16 -29.80 -4.29
CA SER A 201 -17.57 -31.14 -4.75
C SER A 201 -16.39 -32.05 -5.13
N SER A 202 -15.23 -31.48 -5.44
CA SER A 202 -14.01 -32.21 -5.82
C SER A 202 -13.11 -32.59 -4.65
N LEU A 203 -13.55 -32.38 -3.40
CA LEU A 203 -12.76 -32.68 -2.18
C LEU A 203 -12.31 -34.15 -2.07
N THR A 204 -12.93 -35.07 -2.81
CA THR A 204 -12.59 -36.50 -2.85
C THR A 204 -11.56 -36.87 -3.93
N GLU A 205 -11.23 -35.97 -4.87
CA GLU A 205 -10.32 -36.23 -5.99
C GLU A 205 -9.20 -35.17 -6.09
N PRO A 206 -7.95 -35.50 -5.66
CA PRO A 206 -6.86 -34.52 -5.53
C PRO A 206 -6.54 -33.74 -6.81
N ALA A 207 -6.47 -34.39 -7.97
CA ALA A 207 -6.11 -33.74 -9.24
C ALA A 207 -7.17 -32.72 -9.70
N MET A 208 -8.45 -33.03 -9.53
CA MET A 208 -9.55 -32.11 -9.85
C MET A 208 -9.59 -30.93 -8.88
N LEU A 209 -9.34 -31.19 -7.60
CA LEU A 209 -9.25 -30.15 -6.57
C LEU A 209 -8.11 -29.16 -6.86
N THR A 210 -6.92 -29.66 -7.24
CA THR A 210 -5.78 -28.81 -7.62
C THR A 210 -6.10 -27.94 -8.82
N ALA A 211 -6.65 -28.52 -9.89
CA ALA A 211 -7.01 -27.78 -11.10
C ALA A 211 -8.04 -26.69 -10.81
N ALA A 212 -9.05 -26.99 -9.99
CA ALA A 212 -10.10 -26.05 -9.62
C ALA A 212 -9.58 -24.91 -8.71
N ILE A 213 -8.67 -25.19 -7.78
CA ILE A 213 -8.00 -24.18 -6.94
C ILE A 213 -7.11 -23.26 -7.78
N VAL A 214 -6.32 -23.81 -8.71
CA VAL A 214 -5.48 -23.01 -9.62
C VAL A 214 -6.33 -22.14 -10.53
N ALA A 215 -7.39 -22.71 -11.12
CA ALA A 215 -8.33 -21.96 -11.94
C ALA A 215 -8.93 -20.81 -11.13
N ALA A 216 -9.40 -21.07 -9.90
CA ALA A 216 -9.91 -20.00 -9.03
C ALA A 216 -8.83 -18.97 -8.70
N ALA A 217 -7.62 -19.39 -8.37
CA ALA A 217 -6.53 -18.47 -8.04
C ALA A 217 -6.11 -17.56 -9.20
N VAL A 218 -6.15 -18.06 -10.43
CA VAL A 218 -5.77 -17.34 -11.65
C VAL A 218 -6.92 -16.45 -12.11
N ASP A 219 -8.12 -17.05 -12.21
CA ASP A 219 -9.27 -16.49 -12.91
C ASP A 219 -10.23 -15.75 -11.96
N ASP A 220 -10.35 -16.16 -10.68
CA ASP A 220 -11.22 -15.50 -9.70
C ASP A 220 -10.81 -15.67 -8.20
N LYS A 221 -10.16 -14.63 -7.67
CA LYS A 221 -9.72 -14.55 -6.26
C LYS A 221 -10.85 -14.65 -5.23
N PHE A 222 -12.10 -14.38 -5.61
CA PHE A 222 -13.26 -14.43 -4.71
C PHE A 222 -13.89 -15.83 -4.66
N ALA A 223 -13.94 -16.57 -5.78
CA ALA A 223 -14.26 -18.00 -5.80
C ALA A 223 -13.37 -18.77 -4.84
N LEU A 224 -12.06 -18.50 -4.89
CA LEU A 224 -11.10 -19.18 -4.04
C LEU A 224 -11.39 -18.96 -2.55
N ARG A 225 -11.61 -17.71 -2.12
CA ARG A 225 -11.92 -17.41 -0.71
C ARG A 225 -13.29 -17.96 -0.29
N THR A 226 -14.26 -17.93 -1.18
CA THR A 226 -15.62 -18.43 -0.93
C THR A 226 -15.61 -19.95 -0.81
N ALA A 227 -14.92 -20.65 -1.72
CA ALA A 227 -14.73 -22.09 -1.68
C ALA A 227 -14.03 -22.52 -0.39
N LEU A 228 -12.94 -21.84 -0.02
CA LEU A 228 -12.24 -22.09 1.23
C LEU A 228 -13.17 -21.91 2.42
N ARG A 229 -13.85 -20.78 2.55
CA ARG A 229 -14.80 -20.57 3.65
C ARG A 229 -15.87 -21.66 3.74
N MET A 230 -16.40 -22.11 2.59
CA MET A 230 -17.36 -23.22 2.52
C MET A 230 -16.74 -24.52 3.05
N ILE A 231 -15.52 -24.87 2.62
CA ILE A 231 -14.76 -26.03 3.10
C ILE A 231 -14.55 -25.96 4.62
N PHE A 232 -14.09 -24.80 5.13
CA PHE A 232 -13.85 -24.58 6.55
C PHE A 232 -15.13 -24.58 7.40
N SER A 233 -16.31 -24.44 6.78
CA SER A 233 -17.62 -24.49 7.46
C SER A 233 -18.27 -25.88 7.47
N GLN A 234 -17.69 -26.90 6.81
CA GLN A 234 -18.26 -28.25 6.77
C GLN A 234 -17.99 -29.05 8.06
N GLU A 235 -18.88 -30.00 8.36
CA GLU A 235 -18.72 -30.93 9.49
C GLU A 235 -17.47 -31.84 9.36
N GLU A 236 -17.04 -32.15 8.12
CA GLU A 236 -15.89 -33.04 7.83
C GLU A 236 -14.57 -32.30 7.53
N ILE A 237 -14.35 -31.13 8.15
CA ILE A 237 -13.13 -30.34 7.90
C ILE A 237 -11.82 -31.12 8.11
N GLU A 238 -11.82 -32.09 9.02
CA GLU A 238 -10.69 -32.97 9.32
C GLU A 238 -10.22 -33.79 8.12
N LYS A 239 -11.13 -34.13 7.18
CA LYS A 239 -10.79 -34.83 5.93
C LYS A 239 -10.48 -33.87 4.80
N ALA A 240 -11.23 -32.77 4.71
CA ALA A 240 -11.17 -31.82 3.60
C ALA A 240 -9.90 -30.96 3.61
N LEU A 241 -9.46 -30.51 4.79
CA LEU A 241 -8.28 -29.64 4.92
C LEU A 241 -6.99 -30.37 4.53
N PRO A 242 -6.65 -31.58 5.04
CA PRO A 242 -5.47 -32.30 4.58
C PRO A 242 -5.49 -32.64 3.08
N ALA A 243 -6.64 -32.97 2.50
CA ALA A 243 -6.77 -33.24 1.07
C ALA A 243 -6.46 -31.99 0.22
N MET A 244 -6.93 -30.83 0.65
CA MET A 244 -6.66 -29.56 0.01
C MET A 244 -5.20 -29.13 0.14
N LEU A 245 -4.58 -29.27 1.32
CA LEU A 245 -3.16 -28.97 1.50
C LEU A 245 -2.27 -29.89 0.65
N ARG A 246 -2.66 -31.17 0.49
CA ARG A 246 -2.02 -32.11 -0.46
C ARG A 246 -2.21 -31.67 -1.90
N ALA A 247 -3.41 -31.26 -2.31
CA ALA A 247 -3.70 -30.79 -3.67
C ALA A 247 -2.91 -29.51 -4.05
N CYS A 248 -2.70 -28.58 -3.11
CA CYS A 248 -1.84 -27.41 -3.31
C CYS A 248 -0.34 -27.77 -3.43
N ARG A 249 0.05 -29.00 -3.07
CA ARG A 249 1.43 -29.47 -2.97
C ARG A 249 1.82 -30.49 -4.04
N GLU A 250 0.94 -31.44 -4.36
CA GLU A 250 1.17 -32.43 -5.42
C GLU A 250 1.54 -31.69 -6.71
N GLU A 251 2.45 -32.28 -7.51
CA GLU A 251 3.08 -31.63 -8.68
C GLU A 251 2.08 -30.89 -9.59
N GLY A 252 0.78 -31.22 -9.53
CA GLY A 252 -0.33 -30.50 -10.14
C GLY A 252 -0.32 -28.97 -10.00
N LEU A 253 -0.09 -28.37 -8.82
CA LEU A 253 -0.12 -26.88 -8.72
C LEU A 253 1.04 -26.26 -9.50
N THR A 254 2.24 -26.86 -9.35
CA THR A 254 3.44 -26.42 -10.04
C THR A 254 3.35 -26.70 -11.54
N LEU A 255 2.82 -27.84 -11.95
CA LEU A 255 2.65 -28.26 -13.35
C LEU A 255 1.60 -27.39 -14.06
N GLU A 256 0.48 -27.08 -13.40
CA GLU A 256 -0.57 -26.21 -13.96
C GLU A 256 -0.13 -24.74 -14.00
N LEU A 257 0.56 -24.25 -12.96
CA LEU A 257 1.09 -22.88 -12.96
C LEU A 257 2.33 -22.71 -13.86
N ALA A 258 3.11 -23.77 -14.10
CA ALA A 258 4.25 -23.74 -15.02
C ALA A 258 3.83 -23.56 -16.49
N LYS A 259 2.60 -23.96 -16.84
CA LYS A 259 1.97 -23.65 -18.14
C LYS A 259 1.62 -22.17 -18.29
N ARG A 260 1.70 -21.37 -17.23
CA ARG A 260 1.37 -19.94 -17.20
C ARG A 260 2.64 -19.08 -17.09
N ASN A 261 2.53 -17.81 -17.50
CA ASN A 261 3.68 -16.90 -17.43
C ASN A 261 4.08 -16.58 -15.98
N ARG A 262 5.33 -16.13 -15.79
CA ARG A 262 5.93 -15.90 -14.46
C ARG A 262 5.12 -14.97 -13.56
N ARG A 263 4.49 -13.92 -14.12
CA ARG A 263 3.69 -12.94 -13.36
C ARG A 263 2.37 -13.54 -12.87
N VAL A 264 1.68 -14.29 -13.73
CA VAL A 264 0.41 -14.97 -13.39
C VAL A 264 0.63 -16.03 -12.33
N ARG A 265 1.72 -16.81 -12.45
CA ARG A 265 2.12 -17.80 -11.44
C ARG A 265 2.32 -17.16 -10.06
N SER A 266 3.17 -16.14 -9.96
CA SER A 266 3.46 -15.46 -8.69
C SER A 266 2.20 -14.86 -8.05
N ALA A 267 1.33 -14.24 -8.86
CA ALA A 267 0.06 -13.68 -8.39
C ALA A 267 -0.94 -14.75 -7.90
N ALA A 268 -1.10 -15.85 -8.63
CA ALA A 268 -1.99 -16.94 -8.25
C ALA A 268 -1.52 -17.63 -6.96
N THR A 269 -0.22 -17.91 -6.86
CA THR A 269 0.42 -18.44 -5.65
C THR A 269 0.14 -17.55 -4.44
N SER A 270 0.41 -16.24 -4.54
CA SER A 270 0.17 -15.29 -3.45
C SER A 270 -1.31 -15.25 -3.00
N ARG A 271 -2.26 -15.35 -3.94
CA ARG A 271 -3.71 -15.34 -3.65
C ARG A 271 -4.17 -16.59 -2.90
N ILE A 272 -3.72 -17.78 -3.34
CA ILE A 272 -4.04 -19.06 -2.68
C ILE A 272 -3.60 -19.02 -1.23
N LEU A 273 -2.36 -18.62 -1.02
CA LEU A 273 -1.74 -18.59 0.30
C LEU A 273 -2.40 -17.57 1.23
N THR A 274 -2.69 -16.37 0.73
CA THR A 274 -3.40 -15.33 1.50
C THR A 274 -4.82 -15.78 1.88
N ALA A 275 -5.52 -16.42 0.95
CA ALA A 275 -6.90 -16.88 1.15
C ALA A 275 -6.97 -18.00 2.20
N LEU A 276 -6.06 -18.98 2.10
CA LEU A 276 -5.91 -20.06 3.09
C LEU A 276 -5.61 -19.51 4.48
N PHE A 277 -4.64 -18.60 4.59
CA PHE A 277 -4.25 -17.99 5.86
C PHE A 277 -5.43 -17.33 6.58
N ILE A 278 -6.20 -16.52 5.85
CA ILE A 278 -7.29 -15.76 6.46
C ILE A 278 -8.39 -16.68 6.98
N GLU A 279 -8.75 -17.73 6.24
CA GLU A 279 -9.81 -18.64 6.65
C GLU A 279 -9.34 -19.60 7.78
N ILE A 280 -8.08 -20.04 7.78
CA ILE A 280 -7.48 -20.80 8.90
C ILE A 280 -7.52 -19.99 10.20
N ARG A 281 -7.16 -18.70 10.14
CA ARG A 281 -7.17 -17.81 11.32
C ARG A 281 -8.57 -17.51 11.82
N ASN A 282 -9.54 -17.35 10.92
CA ASN A 282 -10.87 -16.88 11.26
C ASN A 282 -11.80 -17.97 11.81
N THR A 283 -11.60 -19.24 11.47
CA THR A 283 -12.63 -20.27 11.68
C THR A 283 -12.50 -21.09 12.97
N ASN A 284 -11.45 -20.94 13.78
CA ASN A 284 -11.13 -21.83 14.93
C ASN A 284 -11.10 -23.34 14.58
N ALA A 285 -11.38 -23.72 13.34
CA ALA A 285 -11.56 -25.08 12.89
C ALA A 285 -10.22 -25.84 12.83
N ALA A 286 -9.11 -25.08 12.84
CA ALA A 286 -7.78 -25.58 13.16
C ALA A 286 -7.72 -26.31 14.51
N ALA A 287 -8.63 -26.08 15.47
CA ALA A 287 -8.66 -26.82 16.74
C ALA A 287 -8.98 -28.31 16.60
N LYS A 288 -9.70 -28.73 15.53
CA LYS A 288 -10.21 -30.11 15.37
C LYS A 288 -9.28 -31.08 14.63
N VAL A 289 -8.42 -30.60 13.72
CA VAL A 289 -7.48 -31.46 12.95
C VAL A 289 -6.19 -31.71 13.75
N GLY A 290 -5.56 -32.89 13.73
CA GLY A 290 -4.31 -33.14 14.45
C GLY A 290 -3.09 -32.43 13.85
N VAL A 291 -2.18 -31.89 14.68
CA VAL A 291 -0.93 -31.23 14.23
C VAL A 291 -0.06 -32.15 13.36
N LEU A 292 0.15 -33.38 13.81
CA LEU A 292 0.95 -34.38 13.09
C LEU A 292 0.34 -34.75 11.74
N GLU A 293 -0.98 -34.70 11.61
CA GLU A 293 -1.69 -35.00 10.36
C GLU A 293 -1.54 -33.87 9.34
N LEU A 294 -1.56 -32.62 9.82
CA LEU A 294 -1.25 -31.43 9.02
C LEU A 294 0.21 -31.45 8.55
N VAL A 295 1.16 -31.75 9.45
CA VAL A 295 2.60 -31.92 9.15
C VAL A 295 2.84 -33.07 8.15
N ALA A 296 2.16 -34.20 8.32
CA ALA A 296 2.32 -35.35 7.44
C ALA A 296 1.78 -35.06 6.02
N ALA A 297 0.67 -34.32 5.93
CA ALA A 297 0.07 -33.90 4.66
C ALA A 297 0.97 -32.93 3.87
N THR A 298 1.86 -32.18 4.54
CA THR A 298 2.61 -31.05 3.97
C THR A 298 4.11 -31.28 3.69
N LYS A 299 4.73 -32.46 3.95
CA LYS A 299 6.16 -32.79 3.63
C LYS A 299 6.70 -32.16 2.31
N PRO A 300 8.00 -32.02 2.01
CA PRO A 300 8.95 -31.11 2.64
C PRO A 300 8.57 -29.60 2.54
N ASP A 301 7.28 -29.24 2.46
CA ASP A 301 6.82 -27.85 2.41
C ASP A 301 6.46 -27.36 3.82
N ILE A 302 7.51 -27.04 4.59
CA ILE A 302 7.40 -26.73 6.02
C ILE A 302 6.50 -25.51 6.31
N VAL A 303 6.38 -24.55 5.40
CA VAL A 303 5.80 -23.24 5.79
C VAL A 303 4.31 -23.29 6.08
N LEU A 304 3.55 -24.03 5.29
CA LEU A 304 2.11 -24.22 5.51
C LEU A 304 1.83 -24.95 6.83
N THR A 305 2.76 -25.86 7.19
CA THR A 305 2.78 -26.57 8.48
C THR A 305 3.01 -25.61 9.64
N MET A 306 4.04 -24.76 9.53
CA MET A 306 4.39 -23.79 10.56
C MET A 306 3.30 -22.75 10.77
N GLU A 307 2.59 -22.37 9.71
CA GLU A 307 1.50 -21.38 9.76
C GLU A 307 0.21 -21.89 10.39
N VAL A 308 -0.14 -23.16 10.16
CA VAL A 308 -1.25 -23.80 10.88
C VAL A 308 -0.90 -23.99 12.37
N LEU A 309 0.37 -24.22 12.69
CA LEU A 309 0.86 -24.29 14.06
C LEU A 309 0.86 -22.91 14.76
N PHE A 310 1.17 -21.83 14.02
CA PHE A 310 1.12 -20.45 14.53
C PHE A 310 -0.27 -20.01 14.98
N ALA A 311 -1.34 -20.53 14.39
CA ALA A 311 -2.72 -20.19 14.76
C ALA A 311 -3.23 -20.91 16.03
N ARG A 312 -2.53 -21.95 16.54
CA ARG A 312 -3.05 -22.87 17.57
C ARG A 312 -2.55 -22.63 19.00
N GLY A 313 -1.53 -21.80 19.19
CA GLY A 313 -1.03 -21.44 20.53
C GLY A 313 -0.14 -22.50 21.21
N ALA A 314 0.16 -22.24 22.49
CA ALA A 314 1.42 -22.56 23.17
C ALA A 314 1.48 -23.87 24.00
N CYS A 315 0.78 -24.95 23.64
CA CYS A 315 0.93 -26.19 24.43
C CYS A 315 2.31 -26.83 24.17
N LEU A 316 2.92 -27.39 25.22
CA LEU A 316 4.29 -27.94 25.20
C LEU A 316 4.49 -29.00 24.11
N GLU A 317 3.44 -29.78 23.84
CA GLU A 317 3.43 -30.82 22.80
C GLU A 317 3.45 -30.21 21.39
N THR A 318 2.69 -29.13 21.15
CA THR A 318 2.73 -28.37 19.89
C THR A 318 4.08 -27.67 19.69
N GLN A 319 4.71 -27.21 20.77
CA GLN A 319 6.05 -26.59 20.73
C GLN A 319 7.16 -27.58 20.39
N GLN A 320 7.14 -28.79 20.96
CA GLN A 320 8.13 -29.83 20.65
C GLN A 320 8.00 -30.35 19.21
N GLN A 321 6.75 -30.52 18.73
CA GLN A 321 6.47 -30.91 17.35
C GLN A 321 6.89 -29.82 16.36
N PHE A 322 6.73 -28.55 16.71
CA PHE A 322 7.21 -27.41 15.92
C PHE A 322 8.73 -27.44 15.71
N LEU A 323 9.52 -27.63 16.79
CA LEU A 323 10.98 -27.66 16.73
C LEU A 323 11.51 -28.81 15.86
N GLN A 324 10.92 -30.01 15.97
CA GLN A 324 11.30 -31.17 15.15
C GLN A 324 11.02 -30.95 13.66
N CYS A 325 9.90 -30.31 13.31
CA CYS A 325 9.57 -30.00 11.92
C CYS A 325 10.46 -28.88 11.36
N TRP A 326 10.89 -27.94 12.20
CA TRP A 326 11.73 -26.82 11.81
C TRP A 326 13.17 -27.25 11.46
N GLU A 327 13.81 -28.13 12.23
CA GLU A 327 15.16 -28.64 11.92
C GLU A 327 15.20 -29.30 10.53
N GLN A 328 14.13 -30.01 10.17
CA GLN A 328 13.97 -30.61 8.84
C GLN A 328 13.80 -29.53 7.75
N ALA A 329 13.17 -28.39 8.07
CA ALA A 329 12.94 -27.27 7.16
C ALA A 329 14.19 -26.54 6.70
N THR A 330 15.09 -26.28 7.64
CA THR A 330 16.32 -25.54 7.39
C THR A 330 17.22 -26.25 6.38
N ILE A 331 17.15 -27.58 6.31
CA ILE A 331 17.87 -28.41 5.32
C ILE A 331 17.25 -28.27 3.92
N LEU A 332 15.93 -28.07 3.84
CA LEU A 332 15.14 -28.02 2.60
C LEU A 332 14.92 -26.59 2.06
N ALA A 333 15.10 -25.55 2.89
CA ALA A 333 14.94 -24.14 2.54
C ALA A 333 15.87 -23.69 1.39
N GLY A 334 17.02 -24.33 1.21
CA GLY A 334 17.90 -24.10 0.05
C GLY A 334 17.30 -24.53 -1.30
N GLN A 335 16.22 -25.32 -1.29
CA GLN A 335 15.62 -25.91 -2.49
C GLN A 335 14.23 -25.36 -2.82
N ASN A 336 13.61 -24.60 -1.91
CA ASN A 336 12.20 -24.20 -2.05
C ASN A 336 12.04 -22.75 -2.54
N LYS A 337 11.73 -22.60 -3.82
CA LYS A 337 11.61 -21.32 -4.54
C LYS A 337 10.42 -20.46 -4.10
N TYR A 338 9.43 -21.05 -3.40
CA TYR A 338 8.18 -20.40 -3.01
C TYR A 338 8.23 -19.74 -1.63
N PHE A 339 9.23 -20.09 -0.82
CA PHE A 339 9.54 -19.46 0.47
C PHE A 339 9.70 -17.94 0.32
N GLY A 340 10.39 -17.51 -0.75
CA GLY A 340 10.63 -16.13 -1.16
C GLY A 340 9.39 -15.26 -1.45
N GLU A 341 8.26 -15.85 -1.84
CA GLU A 341 7.06 -15.07 -2.20
C GLU A 341 6.03 -15.03 -1.06
N LEU A 342 5.96 -16.12 -0.27
CA LEU A 342 5.04 -16.27 0.85
C LEU A 342 5.30 -15.26 1.96
N ALA A 343 6.53 -15.17 2.46
CA ALA A 343 6.84 -14.29 3.57
C ALA A 343 6.86 -12.80 3.17
N TRP A 344 6.93 -12.49 1.87
CA TRP A 344 6.69 -11.14 1.34
C TRP A 344 5.23 -10.72 1.46
N THR A 345 4.32 -11.69 1.24
CA THR A 345 2.87 -11.49 1.33
C THR A 345 2.39 -11.33 2.78
N ILE A 346 3.05 -11.99 3.74
CA ILE A 346 2.65 -12.05 5.16
C ILE A 346 3.13 -10.84 5.98
N VAL A 347 4.35 -10.35 5.75
CA VAL A 347 4.89 -9.23 6.53
C VAL A 347 4.23 -7.90 6.12
N GLY A 348 3.77 -7.81 4.88
CA GLY A 348 2.96 -6.70 4.41
C GLY A 348 3.76 -5.48 3.95
N ASN A 349 3.15 -4.81 2.98
CA ASN A 349 3.63 -3.68 2.19
C ASN A 349 3.79 -2.36 2.97
N GLN A 350 3.84 -2.37 4.32
CA GLN A 350 3.76 -1.15 5.14
C GLN A 350 4.83 -1.00 6.23
N GLN A 351 5.85 -1.86 6.29
CA GLN A 351 6.88 -1.74 7.33
C GLN A 351 8.28 -1.97 6.79
N ASN A 352 8.82 -0.97 6.07
CA ASN A 352 10.27 -0.80 5.95
C ASN A 352 10.53 0.60 5.41
N GLN A 353 10.92 1.52 6.28
CA GLN A 353 11.42 2.85 5.94
C GLN A 353 12.71 2.76 5.10
N GLY A 354 12.66 2.17 3.91
CA GLY A 354 13.80 1.98 2.99
C GLY A 354 14.57 0.65 3.08
N ARG A 355 14.42 -0.19 4.12
CA ARG A 355 15.26 -1.40 4.35
C ARG A 355 14.77 -2.71 3.70
N GLN A 356 14.11 -2.64 2.54
CA GLN A 356 13.47 -3.81 1.90
C GLN A 356 14.44 -4.97 1.58
N ARG A 357 15.70 -4.68 1.26
CA ARG A 357 16.71 -5.70 0.90
C ARG A 357 17.23 -6.45 2.11
N GLN A 358 17.57 -5.74 3.18
CA GLN A 358 18.00 -6.30 4.46
C GLN A 358 16.88 -7.16 5.05
N PHE A 359 15.67 -6.62 5.03
CA PHE A 359 14.48 -7.33 5.44
C PHE A 359 14.30 -8.63 4.65
N ALA A 360 14.39 -8.59 3.32
CA ALA A 360 14.27 -9.78 2.48
C ALA A 360 15.32 -10.87 2.81
N LEU A 361 16.51 -10.50 3.30
CA LEU A 361 17.60 -11.42 3.64
C LEU A 361 17.47 -12.06 5.05
N CYS A 362 16.67 -11.47 5.95
CA CYS A 362 16.44 -11.98 7.31
C CYS A 362 14.97 -12.26 7.65
N ARG A 363 14.09 -12.12 6.65
CA ARG A 363 12.63 -12.17 6.76
C ARG A 363 12.08 -13.40 7.49
N ASP A 364 12.68 -14.55 7.26
CA ASP A 364 12.18 -15.82 7.79
C ASP A 364 12.42 -15.88 9.32
N TRP A 365 13.47 -15.21 9.79
CA TRP A 365 13.77 -15.00 11.21
C TRP A 365 12.87 -13.94 11.84
N VAL A 366 12.49 -12.91 11.08
CA VAL A 366 11.53 -11.90 11.55
C VAL A 366 10.17 -12.52 11.86
N LEU A 367 9.70 -13.47 11.05
CA LEU A 367 8.45 -14.19 11.31
C LEU A 367 8.53 -15.02 12.60
N LEU A 368 9.63 -15.72 12.81
CA LEU A 368 9.87 -16.49 14.04
C LEU A 368 9.94 -15.62 15.29
N LEU A 369 10.56 -14.44 15.21
CA LEU A 369 10.64 -13.51 16.34
C LEU A 369 9.27 -12.95 16.71
N ARG A 370 8.44 -12.62 15.72
CA ARG A 370 7.05 -12.19 15.97
C ARG A 370 6.23 -13.30 16.64
N TRP A 371 6.47 -14.55 16.28
CA TRP A 371 5.83 -15.67 16.95
C TRP A 371 6.31 -15.84 18.39
N ALA A 372 7.63 -15.90 18.62
CA ALA A 372 8.19 -16.02 19.96
C ALA A 372 7.74 -14.86 20.87
N ALA A 373 7.61 -13.66 20.30
CA ALA A 373 7.04 -12.50 20.96
C ALA A 373 5.57 -12.69 21.34
N GLY A 374 4.75 -13.24 20.43
CA GLY A 374 3.34 -13.52 20.66
C GLY A 374 3.07 -14.62 21.71
N LEU A 375 4.02 -15.54 21.91
CA LEU A 375 3.95 -16.54 22.97
C LEU A 375 4.25 -15.98 24.37
N GLY A 376 4.83 -14.79 24.47
CA GLY A 376 5.12 -14.12 25.74
C GLY A 376 6.20 -14.78 26.61
N ALA A 377 6.93 -15.78 26.09
CA ALA A 377 7.90 -16.56 26.87
C ALA A 377 9.34 -16.26 26.41
N ARG A 378 10.13 -15.61 27.28
CA ARG A 378 11.52 -15.15 27.02
C ARG A 378 12.45 -16.22 26.44
N LYS A 379 12.37 -17.45 26.96
CA LYS A 379 13.18 -18.59 26.49
C LYS A 379 13.05 -18.84 24.98
N HIS A 380 11.88 -18.61 24.39
CA HIS A 380 11.66 -18.83 22.96
C HIS A 380 12.26 -17.70 22.11
N LEU A 381 12.30 -16.47 22.63
CA LEU A 381 12.97 -15.36 21.96
C LEU A 381 14.48 -15.62 21.91
N GLU A 382 15.07 -16.08 23.03
CA GLU A 382 16.48 -16.47 23.10
C GLU A 382 16.82 -17.55 22.07
N THR A 383 16.06 -18.65 22.04
CA THR A 383 16.29 -19.74 21.08
C THR A 383 16.22 -19.26 19.62
N VAL A 384 15.23 -18.43 19.27
CA VAL A 384 15.09 -17.92 17.89
C VAL A 384 16.25 -16.99 17.51
N VAL A 385 16.71 -16.13 18.44
CA VAL A 385 17.84 -15.24 18.19
C VAL A 385 19.14 -16.02 18.03
N GLU A 386 19.40 -17.02 18.89
CA GLU A 386 20.57 -17.90 18.80
C GLU A 386 20.65 -18.63 17.46
N MET A 387 19.50 -19.13 16.98
CA MET A 387 19.39 -19.77 15.69
C MET A 387 19.61 -18.79 14.53
N ALA A 388 19.09 -17.57 14.62
CA ALA A 388 19.30 -16.53 13.61
C ALA A 388 20.78 -16.12 13.51
N VAL A 389 21.47 -15.99 14.65
CA VAL A 389 22.91 -15.72 14.69
C VAL A 389 23.69 -16.88 14.08
N SER A 390 23.40 -18.12 14.48
CA SER A 390 24.08 -19.31 13.96
C SER A 390 23.92 -19.49 12.44
N ALA A 391 22.84 -18.94 11.87
CA ALA A 391 22.59 -18.91 10.43
C ALA A 391 23.24 -17.70 9.70
N GLY A 392 24.07 -16.90 10.38
CA GLY A 392 24.72 -15.71 9.84
C GLY A 392 23.77 -14.55 9.55
N ARG A 393 22.60 -14.53 10.20
CA ARG A 393 21.56 -13.48 10.01
C ARG A 393 21.47 -12.49 11.17
N GLY A 394 22.31 -12.64 12.19
CA GLY A 394 22.33 -11.76 13.38
C GLY A 394 22.45 -10.27 13.04
N CYS A 395 23.43 -9.87 12.23
CA CYS A 395 23.63 -8.46 11.87
C CYS A 395 22.44 -7.87 11.09
N LEU A 396 21.88 -8.61 10.13
CA LEU A 396 20.70 -8.19 9.38
C LEU A 396 19.49 -8.04 10.29
N LEU A 397 19.37 -8.89 11.30
CA LEU A 397 18.28 -8.83 12.25
C LEU A 397 18.39 -7.60 13.17
N VAL A 398 19.60 -7.23 13.59
CA VAL A 398 19.87 -5.96 14.30
C VAL A 398 19.43 -4.77 13.45
N GLU A 399 19.77 -4.78 12.15
CA GLU A 399 19.43 -3.69 11.23
C GLU A 399 17.92 -3.52 11.03
N VAL A 400 17.09 -4.56 11.13
CA VAL A 400 15.64 -4.42 10.92
C VAL A 400 14.83 -4.37 12.21
N LEU A 401 15.44 -4.64 13.37
CA LEU A 401 14.74 -4.82 14.65
C LEU A 401 13.89 -3.61 15.06
N GLU A 402 14.42 -2.41 14.86
CA GLU A 402 13.72 -1.16 15.20
C GLU A 402 12.47 -0.94 14.33
N ASP A 403 12.48 -1.45 13.09
CA ASP A 403 11.38 -1.33 12.13
C ASP A 403 10.26 -2.37 12.36
N LEU A 404 10.52 -3.41 13.17
CA LEU A 404 9.52 -4.43 13.45
C LEU A 404 8.41 -3.90 14.34
N ALA A 405 7.14 -4.21 14.05
CA ALA A 405 6.04 -4.00 15.01
C ALA A 405 6.07 -5.02 16.16
N LEU A 406 7.04 -4.85 17.05
CA LEU A 406 7.19 -5.57 18.32
C LEU A 406 7.08 -4.58 19.49
N HIS A 407 6.64 -5.06 20.65
CA HIS A 407 6.64 -4.26 21.87
C HIS A 407 8.07 -3.83 22.23
N ALA A 408 8.25 -2.62 22.78
CA ALA A 408 9.57 -2.05 23.07
C ALA A 408 10.43 -2.98 23.95
N ASP A 409 9.84 -3.58 24.97
CA ASP A 409 10.53 -4.52 25.87
C ASP A 409 11.02 -5.78 25.15
N ILE A 410 10.29 -6.24 24.13
CA ILE A 410 10.67 -7.40 23.33
C ILE A 410 11.83 -7.03 22.40
N LYS A 411 11.79 -5.82 21.79
CA LYS A 411 12.90 -5.32 20.97
C LYS A 411 14.17 -5.18 21.79
N MET A 412 14.08 -4.57 22.97
CA MET A 412 15.19 -4.43 23.91
C MET A 412 15.82 -5.78 24.25
N HIS A 413 15.00 -6.76 24.62
CA HIS A 413 15.48 -8.09 24.98
C HIS A 413 16.12 -8.83 23.78
N VAL A 414 15.51 -8.78 22.60
CA VAL A 414 16.08 -9.36 21.37
C VAL A 414 17.43 -8.72 21.03
N LYS A 415 17.55 -7.40 21.20
CA LYS A 415 18.79 -6.64 20.99
C LYS A 415 19.89 -7.07 21.96
N GLU A 416 19.57 -7.21 23.25
CA GLU A 416 20.52 -7.70 24.26
C GLU A 416 21.09 -9.09 23.91
N ILE A 417 20.23 -10.00 23.44
CA ILE A 417 20.66 -11.35 23.06
C ILE A 417 21.54 -11.29 21.79
N LEU A 418 21.17 -10.46 20.80
CA LEU A 418 21.95 -10.27 19.59
C LEU A 418 23.35 -9.69 19.88
N ASP A 419 23.43 -8.67 20.73
CA ASP A 419 24.68 -8.01 21.11
C ASP A 419 25.62 -8.99 21.85
N GLN A 420 25.08 -9.81 22.75
CA GLN A 420 25.85 -10.86 23.45
C GLN A 420 26.44 -11.91 22.51
N HIS A 421 25.71 -12.29 21.46
CA HIS A 421 26.13 -13.33 20.52
C HIS A 421 27.08 -12.81 19.44
N LEU A 422 26.80 -11.64 18.86
CA LEU A 422 27.66 -11.00 17.85
C LEU A 422 29.00 -10.53 18.45
N GLY A 423 28.99 -10.07 19.71
CA GLY A 423 30.22 -9.78 20.45
C GLY A 423 31.12 -11.01 20.65
N ARG A 424 30.54 -12.21 20.81
CA ARG A 424 31.27 -13.48 20.89
C ARG A 424 31.79 -13.97 19.54
N GLU A 425 31.11 -13.67 18.42
CA GLU A 425 31.60 -13.99 17.07
C GLU A 425 32.80 -13.13 16.64
N LEU A 426 32.78 -11.82 16.95
CA LEU A 426 33.92 -10.93 16.71
C LEU A 426 35.19 -11.38 17.46
N LEU A 427 35.03 -11.97 18.66
CA LEU A 427 36.11 -12.57 19.44
C LEU A 427 36.60 -13.92 18.87
N LYS A 428 35.76 -14.65 18.12
CA LYS A 428 36.11 -15.92 17.45
C LYS A 428 36.78 -15.73 16.08
N HIS A 429 36.69 -14.54 15.46
CA HIS A 429 37.20 -14.25 14.12
C HIS A 429 38.43 -13.31 14.10
N ALA A 430 39.16 -13.23 15.22
CA ALA A 430 40.57 -12.84 15.18
C ALA A 430 41.37 -13.82 14.28
N PRO A 431 42.38 -13.34 13.56
CA PRO A 431 42.60 -13.65 12.15
C PRO A 431 43.15 -15.06 11.93
N ASP A 432 42.47 -15.85 11.10
CA ASP A 432 43.15 -16.65 10.07
C ASP A 432 42.16 -17.26 9.06
N ARG A 433 42.52 -17.18 7.78
CA ARG A 433 41.91 -17.82 6.59
C ARG A 433 40.75 -17.11 5.88
N ALA A 434 41.11 -16.49 4.75
CA ALA A 434 40.22 -16.07 3.68
C ALA A 434 39.50 -17.25 2.99
N PRO A 435 38.22 -17.12 2.59
CA PRO A 435 37.57 -18.09 1.72
C PRO A 435 37.60 -17.65 0.25
N GLN A 436 37.87 -18.64 -0.62
CA GLN A 436 37.93 -18.55 -2.07
C GLN A 436 36.59 -18.09 -2.67
N ARG A 437 36.64 -16.98 -3.42
CA ARG A 437 35.52 -16.41 -4.18
C ARG A 437 35.26 -17.25 -5.44
N SER A 438 34.02 -17.68 -5.61
CA SER A 438 33.47 -18.01 -6.93
C SER A 438 33.47 -16.75 -7.80
N GLN A 439 33.80 -16.92 -9.09
CA GLN A 439 34.04 -15.85 -10.06
C GLN A 439 32.84 -14.89 -10.17
N LEU A 440 32.98 -13.72 -9.54
CA LEU A 440 32.12 -12.55 -9.76
C LEU A 440 32.59 -11.85 -11.03
N LEU A 441 31.69 -11.66 -11.99
CA LEU A 441 31.83 -10.60 -12.99
C LEU A 441 32.15 -9.27 -12.26
N PRO A 442 33.03 -8.41 -12.79
CA PRO A 442 33.39 -7.18 -12.10
C PRO A 442 32.14 -6.33 -11.88
N SER A 443 31.82 -6.04 -10.62
CA SER A 443 30.74 -5.14 -10.27
C SER A 443 31.06 -3.76 -10.85
N LEU A 444 30.17 -3.21 -11.68
CA LEU A 444 30.30 -1.84 -12.20
C LEU A 444 30.48 -0.85 -11.03
N PRO A 445 31.33 0.18 -11.19
CA PRO A 445 31.52 1.19 -10.16
C PRO A 445 30.23 1.97 -9.89
N ARG A 446 30.11 2.54 -8.68
CA ARG A 446 28.97 3.41 -8.34
C ARG A 446 29.10 4.75 -9.07
N TYR A 447 27.96 5.33 -9.41
CA TYR A 447 27.88 6.72 -9.86
C TYR A 447 28.15 7.63 -8.68
N GLU A 448 29.12 8.53 -8.87
CA GLU A 448 29.45 9.60 -7.94
C GLU A 448 29.44 10.91 -8.74
N PRO A 449 28.64 11.91 -8.34
CA PRO A 449 28.63 13.19 -9.00
C PRO A 449 29.99 13.89 -8.85
N ALA A 450 30.36 14.69 -9.85
CA ALA A 450 31.65 15.41 -9.85
C ALA A 450 31.75 16.50 -8.76
N THR A 451 30.63 16.89 -8.16
CA THR A 451 30.56 17.91 -7.12
C THR A 451 29.62 17.44 -6.02
N SER A 452 29.84 17.87 -4.79
CA SER A 452 28.95 17.55 -3.67
C SER A 452 27.67 18.37 -3.71
N ALA A 453 26.55 17.74 -3.36
CA ALA A 453 25.26 18.40 -3.22
C ALA A 453 25.24 19.38 -2.04
N GLN A 454 24.71 20.58 -2.28
CA GLN A 454 24.52 21.62 -1.27
C GLN A 454 23.06 21.64 -0.81
N TRP A 455 22.84 21.54 0.50
CA TRP A 455 21.51 21.71 1.09
C TRP A 455 21.14 23.19 1.18
N VAL A 456 19.95 23.54 0.72
CA VAL A 456 19.45 24.91 0.64
C VAL A 456 18.19 25.02 1.48
N SER A 457 18.22 25.86 2.50
CA SER A 457 17.13 25.97 3.49
C SER A 457 16.75 27.39 3.85
N ARG A 458 17.40 28.38 3.23
CA ARG A 458 17.08 29.80 3.45
C ARG A 458 16.69 30.52 2.15
N PRO A 459 15.75 31.48 2.19
CA PRO A 459 15.32 32.22 1.00
C PRO A 459 16.46 32.92 0.24
N GLU A 460 17.42 33.50 0.96
CA GLU A 460 18.56 34.21 0.37
C GLU A 460 19.46 33.30 -0.46
N GLU A 461 19.57 32.02 -0.11
CA GLU A 461 20.35 31.02 -0.85
C GLU A 461 19.67 30.72 -2.20
N VAL A 462 18.34 30.60 -2.22
CA VAL A 462 17.57 30.38 -3.47
C VAL A 462 17.73 31.58 -4.42
N LEU A 463 17.73 32.80 -3.88
CA LEU A 463 17.98 34.02 -4.66
C LEU A 463 19.41 34.05 -5.24
N GLN A 464 20.41 33.64 -4.47
CA GLN A 464 21.79 33.53 -4.95
C GLN A 464 21.92 32.48 -6.08
N ILE A 465 21.26 31.33 -5.92
CA ILE A 465 21.22 30.30 -6.96
C ILE A 465 20.61 30.85 -8.24
N ARG A 466 19.49 31.56 -8.14
CA ARG A 466 18.86 32.22 -9.30
C ARG A 466 19.83 33.17 -10.00
N GLN A 467 20.58 34.00 -9.27
CA GLN A 467 21.57 34.92 -9.85
C GLN A 467 22.70 34.18 -10.57
N VAL A 468 23.19 33.07 -10.01
CA VAL A 468 24.19 32.21 -10.66
C VAL A 468 23.64 31.64 -11.98
N LEU A 469 22.39 31.18 -11.97
CA LEU A 469 21.73 30.63 -13.16
C LEU A 469 21.48 31.71 -14.22
N GLU A 470 21.01 32.91 -13.84
CA GLU A 470 20.82 34.04 -14.75
C GLU A 470 22.13 34.47 -15.43
N ALA A 471 23.22 34.55 -14.65
CA ALA A 471 24.53 34.87 -15.19
C ALA A 471 25.01 33.82 -16.22
N ARG A 472 24.79 32.54 -15.96
CA ARG A 472 25.16 31.45 -16.89
C ARG A 472 24.21 31.32 -18.08
N ALA A 473 22.92 31.62 -17.91
CA ALA A 473 21.97 31.64 -19.01
C ALA A 473 22.39 32.67 -20.07
N SER A 474 22.95 33.81 -19.65
CA SER A 474 23.42 34.87 -20.55
C SER A 474 24.53 34.44 -21.52
N THR A 475 25.25 33.34 -21.23
CA THR A 475 26.32 32.80 -22.09
C THR A 475 25.83 31.78 -23.13
N GLY A 476 24.55 31.38 -23.09
CA GLY A 476 23.87 30.67 -24.19
C GLY A 476 23.97 29.15 -24.26
N ASP A 477 24.50 28.45 -23.24
CA ASP A 477 24.57 26.97 -23.21
C ASP A 477 24.26 26.38 -21.83
N LEU A 478 23.32 27.00 -21.10
CA LEU A 478 22.96 26.53 -19.77
C LEU A 478 22.05 25.28 -19.86
N ARG A 479 22.62 24.16 -19.43
CA ARG A 479 21.92 22.89 -19.21
C ARG A 479 21.61 22.73 -17.73
N VAL A 480 20.35 22.43 -17.41
CA VAL A 480 19.86 22.26 -16.04
C VAL A 480 19.10 20.95 -15.94
N ALA A 481 19.44 20.13 -14.96
CA ALA A 481 18.69 18.93 -14.63
C ALA A 481 17.85 19.16 -13.37
N LEU A 482 16.61 18.67 -13.42
CA LEU A 482 15.61 18.84 -12.39
C LEU A 482 15.10 17.47 -11.94
N ASP A 483 14.94 17.32 -10.62
CA ASP A 483 14.26 16.17 -10.04
C ASP A 483 13.54 16.58 -8.74
N SER A 484 12.71 15.70 -8.19
CA SER A 484 12.08 15.94 -6.90
C SER A 484 11.88 14.67 -6.07
N GLU A 485 11.95 14.83 -4.74
CA GLU A 485 11.64 13.75 -3.79
C GLU A 485 10.39 14.09 -2.98
N TRP A 486 9.58 13.05 -2.72
CA TRP A 486 8.22 13.24 -2.24
C TRP A 486 7.97 12.66 -0.85
N GLY A 487 7.20 13.41 -0.07
CA GLY A 487 6.64 12.96 1.19
C GLY A 487 5.47 12.01 1.05
N CYS A 488 5.04 11.50 2.20
CA CYS A 488 3.97 10.50 2.31
C CYS A 488 2.55 11.05 2.00
N ILE A 489 2.39 12.37 1.91
CA ILE A 489 1.11 13.05 1.61
C ILE A 489 0.97 13.20 0.09
N PRO A 490 0.00 12.52 -0.56
CA PRO A 490 -0.15 12.54 -2.02
C PRO A 490 -0.43 13.95 -2.60
N GLU A 491 -1.17 14.78 -1.87
CA GLU A 491 -1.60 16.12 -2.33
C GLU A 491 -0.66 17.28 -1.95
N ALA A 492 0.46 16.99 -1.27
CA ALA A 492 1.44 18.00 -0.88
C ALA A 492 2.44 18.32 -2.02
N PRO A 493 3.03 19.53 -2.04
CA PRO A 493 4.21 19.81 -2.88
C PRO A 493 5.34 18.81 -2.57
N PRO A 494 6.36 18.70 -3.44
CA PRO A 494 7.50 17.84 -3.15
C PRO A 494 8.19 18.27 -1.86
N SER A 495 8.77 17.31 -1.15
CA SER A 495 9.47 17.61 0.11
C SER A 495 10.84 18.21 -0.18
N VAL A 496 11.44 17.83 -1.30
CA VAL A 496 12.74 18.30 -1.77
C VAL A 496 12.67 18.56 -3.27
N PHE A 497 13.25 19.66 -3.72
CA PHE A 497 13.47 19.96 -5.12
C PHE A 497 14.97 19.91 -5.42
N GLN A 498 15.38 19.15 -6.43
CA GLN A 498 16.78 19.04 -6.81
C GLN A 498 17.06 19.75 -8.13
N LEU A 499 18.17 20.47 -8.17
CA LEU A 499 18.62 21.20 -9.33
C LEU A 499 20.12 21.00 -9.49
N ALA A 500 20.53 20.53 -10.67
CA ALA A 500 21.93 20.38 -11.02
C ALA A 500 22.27 21.16 -12.29
N ILE A 501 23.46 21.76 -12.27
CA ILE A 501 24.20 22.23 -13.45
C ILE A 501 25.62 21.65 -13.37
N ARG A 502 26.44 21.78 -14.42
CA ARG A 502 27.74 21.10 -14.52
C ARG A 502 28.65 21.18 -13.28
N ASP A 503 28.65 22.33 -12.61
CA ASP A 503 29.56 22.62 -11.48
C ASP A 503 28.87 22.68 -10.12
N PHE A 504 27.54 22.59 -10.08
CA PHE A 504 26.79 22.80 -8.85
C PHE A 504 25.56 21.91 -8.78
N ILE A 505 25.32 21.38 -7.59
CA ILE A 505 24.16 20.56 -7.27
C ILE A 505 23.52 21.16 -6.03
N TRP A 506 22.25 21.51 -6.13
CA TRP A 506 21.47 22.08 -5.05
C TRP A 506 20.28 21.20 -4.74
N VAL A 507 20.08 20.97 -3.45
CA VAL A 507 18.99 20.18 -2.89
C VAL A 507 18.22 21.11 -1.97
N MET A 508 17.04 21.54 -2.41
CA MET A 508 16.29 22.62 -1.78
C MET A 508 15.14 22.10 -0.93
N ASP A 509 14.97 22.68 0.25
CA ASP A 509 13.85 22.43 1.15
C ASP A 509 12.54 23.03 0.61
N ALA A 510 11.90 22.33 -0.32
CA ALA A 510 10.65 22.78 -0.93
C ALA A 510 9.48 22.87 0.07
N MET A 511 9.56 22.21 1.24
CA MET A 511 8.56 22.35 2.30
C MET A 511 8.69 23.68 3.04
N SER A 512 9.93 24.08 3.35
CA SER A 512 10.21 25.31 4.10
C SER A 512 10.25 26.55 3.19
N LEU A 513 10.56 26.37 1.91
CA LEU A 513 10.74 27.44 0.91
C LEU A 513 9.83 27.30 -0.33
N PRO A 514 8.51 27.04 -0.19
CA PRO A 514 7.67 26.71 -1.33
C PRO A 514 7.53 27.88 -2.32
N SER A 515 7.51 29.12 -1.80
CA SER A 515 7.34 30.33 -2.64
C SER A 515 8.61 30.64 -3.43
N GLU A 516 9.77 30.50 -2.79
CA GLU A 516 11.08 30.77 -3.39
C GLU A 516 11.43 29.72 -4.44
N VAL A 517 11.22 28.44 -4.11
CA VAL A 517 11.41 27.33 -5.06
C VAL A 517 10.43 27.45 -6.23
N GLY A 518 9.17 27.79 -5.96
CA GLY A 518 8.18 28.04 -7.02
C GLY A 518 8.56 29.20 -7.94
N ALA A 519 9.06 30.30 -7.39
CA ALA A 519 9.53 31.46 -8.17
C ALA A 519 10.75 31.10 -9.04
N LEU A 520 11.70 30.32 -8.51
CA LEU A 520 12.85 29.82 -9.27
C LEU A 520 12.41 28.89 -10.41
N LEU A 521 11.52 27.93 -10.12
CA LEU A 521 11.00 26.98 -11.09
C LEU A 521 10.23 27.68 -12.22
N THR A 522 9.43 28.70 -11.88
CA THR A 522 8.72 29.54 -12.85
C THR A 522 9.71 30.21 -13.80
N TRP A 523 10.78 30.81 -13.25
CA TRP A 523 11.80 31.46 -14.06
C TRP A 523 12.54 30.45 -14.96
N LEU A 524 12.95 29.29 -14.45
CA LEU A 524 13.63 28.25 -15.24
C LEU A 524 12.82 27.81 -16.46
N LEU A 525 11.52 27.59 -16.27
CA LEU A 525 10.62 27.16 -17.35
C LEU A 525 10.38 28.27 -18.39
N GLN A 526 10.55 29.54 -18.01
CA GLN A 526 10.42 30.68 -18.92
C GLN A 526 11.75 31.08 -19.59
N ALA A 527 12.90 30.87 -18.93
CA ALA A 527 14.22 31.25 -19.42
C ALA A 527 14.70 30.38 -20.58
N GLU A 528 15.44 30.92 -21.55
CA GLU A 528 16.03 30.18 -22.68
C GLU A 528 17.19 29.28 -22.23
N VAL A 529 16.86 28.17 -21.57
CA VAL A 529 17.79 27.15 -21.04
C VAL A 529 17.32 25.75 -21.42
N GLN A 530 18.26 24.80 -21.48
CA GLN A 530 17.91 23.39 -21.71
C GLN A 530 17.61 22.71 -20.38
N LEU A 531 16.41 22.15 -20.25
CA LEU A 531 15.93 21.50 -19.04
C LEU A 531 15.85 19.99 -19.26
N PHE A 532 16.38 19.21 -18.32
CA PHE A 532 16.34 17.74 -18.34
C PHE A 532 15.61 17.23 -17.10
N GLY A 533 14.84 16.15 -17.29
CA GLY A 533 14.18 15.41 -16.22
C GLY A 533 14.09 13.93 -16.58
N PHE A 534 13.67 13.09 -15.63
CA PHE A 534 13.50 11.65 -15.87
C PHE A 534 12.12 11.20 -15.42
N HIS A 535 11.31 10.67 -16.34
CA HIS A 535 9.90 10.38 -16.06
C HIS A 535 9.14 11.59 -15.48
N PHE A 536 9.56 12.80 -15.90
CA PHE A 536 9.30 14.07 -15.24
C PHE A 536 7.80 14.42 -15.14
N VAL A 537 6.96 13.81 -15.98
CA VAL A 537 5.50 13.94 -15.92
C VAL A 537 4.95 13.57 -14.53
N SER A 538 5.60 12.63 -13.84
CA SER A 538 5.21 12.25 -12.49
C SER A 538 5.49 13.35 -11.47
N ASP A 539 6.58 14.10 -11.63
CA ASP A 539 6.95 15.24 -10.79
C ASP A 539 6.06 16.46 -11.01
N VAL A 540 5.64 16.71 -12.26
CA VAL A 540 4.82 17.88 -12.65
C VAL A 540 3.60 18.05 -11.75
N THR A 541 2.93 16.97 -11.37
CA THR A 541 1.72 17.03 -10.53
C THR A 541 1.98 17.67 -9.16
N ARG A 542 3.16 17.39 -8.57
CA ARG A 542 3.55 17.95 -7.27
C ARG A 542 4.25 19.29 -7.42
N LEU A 543 5.11 19.45 -8.42
CA LEU A 543 5.80 20.71 -8.71
C LEU A 543 4.83 21.85 -9.03
N GLN A 544 3.70 21.56 -9.72
CA GLN A 544 2.63 22.53 -9.98
C GLN A 544 1.99 23.07 -8.69
N ARG A 545 2.18 22.42 -7.53
CA ARG A 545 1.70 22.92 -6.23
C ARG A 545 2.58 24.00 -5.62
N LEU A 546 3.78 24.21 -6.16
CA LEU A 546 4.67 25.31 -5.76
C LEU A 546 4.32 26.62 -6.47
N VAL A 547 3.45 26.58 -7.47
CA VAL A 547 3.18 27.71 -8.38
C VAL A 547 1.69 27.84 -8.71
N ASP A 548 1.16 29.06 -8.65
CA ASP A 548 -0.26 29.31 -8.93
C ASP A 548 -0.57 29.44 -10.44
N ALA A 549 0.46 29.58 -11.28
CA ALA A 549 0.33 29.74 -12.74
C ALA A 549 0.58 28.42 -13.49
N GLU A 550 -0.09 28.24 -14.63
CA GLU A 550 0.26 27.15 -15.56
C GLU A 550 1.64 27.40 -16.17
N LEU A 551 2.53 26.40 -16.10
CA LEU A 551 3.89 26.49 -16.60
C LEU A 551 4.11 25.61 -17.84
N PRO A 552 5.06 25.98 -18.74
CA PRO A 552 5.34 25.23 -19.96
C PRO A 552 6.16 23.95 -19.68
N TRP A 553 5.59 22.97 -18.98
CA TRP A 553 6.25 21.73 -18.57
C TRP A 553 6.84 20.91 -19.73
N HIS A 554 6.29 21.05 -20.94
CA HIS A 554 6.78 20.41 -22.16
C HIS A 554 8.21 20.84 -22.55
N LYS A 555 8.74 21.92 -21.96
CA LYS A 555 10.11 22.37 -22.15
C LYS A 555 11.15 21.45 -21.50
N VAL A 556 10.74 20.67 -20.50
CA VAL A 556 11.63 19.71 -19.84
C VAL A 556 11.76 18.46 -20.71
N LEU A 557 12.97 18.18 -21.17
CA LEU A 557 13.29 17.01 -21.96
C LEU A 557 13.35 15.78 -21.05
N ASP A 558 12.39 14.87 -21.22
CA ASP A 558 12.31 13.61 -20.48
C ASP A 558 13.27 12.57 -21.07
N LEU A 559 14.40 12.34 -20.38
CA LEU A 559 15.45 11.42 -20.81
C LEU A 559 14.98 9.96 -20.89
N GLN A 560 13.97 9.56 -20.12
CA GLN A 560 13.41 8.21 -20.23
C GLN A 560 12.77 8.00 -21.60
N ARG A 561 11.97 8.97 -22.05
CA ARG A 561 11.30 8.92 -23.35
C ARG A 561 12.30 9.03 -24.49
N GLU A 562 13.32 9.87 -24.32
CA GLU A 562 14.37 10.02 -25.32
C GLU A 562 15.20 8.75 -25.48
N ALA A 563 15.57 8.09 -24.39
CA ALA A 563 16.29 6.81 -24.44
C ALA A 563 15.43 5.70 -25.07
N MET A 564 14.13 5.63 -24.73
CA MET A 564 13.21 4.67 -25.36
C MET A 564 13.14 4.85 -26.87
N ARG A 565 13.10 6.11 -27.36
CA ARG A 565 13.07 6.40 -28.81
C ARG A 565 14.34 5.94 -29.53
N ARG A 566 15.51 6.05 -28.88
CA ARG A 566 16.81 5.71 -29.48
C ARG A 566 17.10 4.22 -29.47
N GLU A 567 16.78 3.55 -28.36
CA GLU A 567 17.10 2.13 -28.16
C GLU A 567 16.09 1.18 -28.84
N ASN A 568 14.92 1.68 -29.25
CA ASN A 568 13.87 0.92 -29.96
C ASN A 568 13.47 -0.40 -29.25
N THR A 569 13.62 -0.46 -27.92
CA THR A 569 13.43 -1.68 -27.12
C THR A 569 11.97 -1.97 -26.75
N GLY A 570 11.05 -1.02 -27.02
CA GLY A 570 9.64 -1.12 -26.64
C GLY A 570 9.38 -1.18 -25.12
N GLN A 571 10.41 -1.05 -24.29
CA GLN A 571 10.34 -1.04 -22.83
C GLN A 571 10.92 0.27 -22.30
N MET A 572 10.22 0.91 -21.35
CA MET A 572 10.73 2.11 -20.68
C MET A 572 11.89 1.74 -19.76
N PRO A 573 13.13 2.20 -20.02
CA PRO A 573 14.26 1.93 -19.14
C PRO A 573 14.11 2.73 -17.84
N GLY A 574 14.59 2.17 -16.72
CA GLY A 574 14.74 2.93 -15.46
C GLY A 574 16.02 3.75 -15.44
N LEU A 575 16.12 4.77 -14.59
CA LEU A 575 17.28 5.67 -14.53
C LEU A 575 18.59 4.91 -14.28
N ASN A 576 18.58 3.93 -13.37
CA ASN A 576 19.73 3.06 -13.14
C ASN A 576 20.16 2.25 -14.37
N ARG A 577 19.20 1.87 -15.23
CA ARG A 577 19.52 1.18 -16.48
C ARG A 577 20.14 2.13 -17.49
N LEU A 578 19.71 3.39 -17.54
CA LEU A 578 20.35 4.42 -18.36
C LEU A 578 21.76 4.74 -17.86
N CYS A 579 21.95 4.88 -16.55
CA CYS A 579 23.28 5.05 -15.96
C CYS A 579 24.21 3.86 -16.27
N GLU A 580 23.69 2.63 -16.21
CA GLU A 580 24.45 1.44 -16.60
C GLU A 580 24.82 1.49 -18.10
N MET A 581 23.85 1.79 -18.97
CA MET A 581 24.03 1.75 -20.41
C MET A 581 24.93 2.86 -20.94
N TYR A 582 24.73 4.10 -20.48
CA TYR A 582 25.42 5.28 -21.02
C TYR A 582 26.68 5.65 -20.24
N LEU A 583 26.79 5.28 -18.95
CA LEU A 583 27.92 5.67 -18.10
C LEU A 583 28.72 4.48 -17.57
N ALA A 584 28.28 3.23 -17.81
CA ALA A 584 28.87 2.02 -17.21
C ALA A 584 28.99 2.10 -15.67
N LYS A 585 28.03 2.76 -15.03
CA LYS A 585 27.99 2.98 -13.57
C LYS A 585 26.64 2.57 -12.99
N LEU A 586 26.61 2.24 -11.70
CA LEU A 586 25.39 1.95 -10.95
C LEU A 586 24.99 3.13 -10.07
N LEU A 587 23.74 3.59 -10.19
CA LEU A 587 23.15 4.52 -9.23
C LEU A 587 22.85 3.82 -7.91
N ASP A 588 23.12 4.51 -6.80
CA ASP A 588 22.64 4.05 -5.51
C ASP A 588 21.10 4.13 -5.48
N LYS A 589 20.47 3.12 -4.89
CA LYS A 589 19.01 3.07 -4.67
C LYS A 589 18.65 2.92 -3.21
N SER A 590 19.63 3.07 -2.32
CA SER A 590 19.49 2.82 -0.89
C SER A 590 18.48 3.75 -0.23
N LEU A 591 18.28 4.96 -0.75
CA LEU A 591 17.44 6.00 -0.14
C LEU A 591 16.23 6.42 -0.99
N GLN A 592 15.91 5.70 -2.07
CA GLN A 592 14.77 5.99 -2.95
C GLN A 592 13.42 6.07 -2.19
N CYS A 593 13.28 5.32 -1.10
CA CYS A 593 12.08 5.30 -0.26
C CYS A 593 12.35 5.86 1.15
N SER A 594 13.23 6.85 1.27
CA SER A 594 13.57 7.49 2.54
C SER A 594 12.45 8.41 3.04
N ASN A 595 12.48 8.79 4.32
CA ASN A 595 11.55 9.79 4.85
C ASN A 595 12.01 11.20 4.43
N TRP A 596 11.53 11.67 3.29
CA TRP A 596 11.89 12.98 2.73
C TRP A 596 11.23 14.17 3.44
N ASP A 597 10.23 13.92 4.31
CA ASP A 597 9.58 14.94 5.14
C ASP A 597 10.38 15.27 6.42
N GLN A 598 11.39 14.48 6.76
CA GLN A 598 12.17 14.69 7.99
C GLN A 598 13.09 15.91 7.89
N ARG A 599 13.30 16.62 8.99
CA ARG A 599 14.30 17.69 9.10
C ARG A 599 15.11 17.57 10.39
N PRO A 600 16.43 17.76 10.33
CA PRO A 600 17.25 17.94 9.12
C PRO A 600 17.35 16.66 8.28
N LEU A 601 17.59 16.78 6.98
CA LEU A 601 17.98 15.62 6.16
C LEU A 601 19.40 15.18 6.51
N SER A 602 19.69 13.88 6.39
CA SER A 602 21.04 13.36 6.59
C SER A 602 21.96 13.73 5.42
N PRO A 603 23.29 13.79 5.63
CA PRO A 603 24.25 14.00 4.54
C PRO A 603 24.09 12.99 3.39
N GLU A 604 23.75 11.73 3.70
CA GLU A 604 23.51 10.68 2.72
C GLU A 604 22.25 10.95 1.89
N GLN A 605 21.17 11.43 2.52
CA GLN A 605 19.94 11.83 1.79
C GLN A 605 20.21 13.01 0.85
N ILE A 606 20.99 13.99 1.28
CA ILE A 606 21.37 15.14 0.46
C ILE A 606 22.22 14.69 -0.73
N CYS A 607 23.21 13.83 -0.50
CA CYS A 607 24.06 13.26 -1.55
C CYS A 607 23.25 12.42 -2.55
N TYR A 608 22.35 11.57 -2.06
CA TYR A 608 21.46 10.75 -2.87
C TYR A 608 20.58 11.62 -3.79
N ALA A 609 19.81 12.55 -3.19
CA ALA A 609 18.90 13.41 -3.94
C ALA A 609 19.66 14.24 -4.99
N GLY A 610 20.82 14.78 -4.63
CA GLY A 610 21.66 15.52 -5.57
C GLY A 610 22.19 14.66 -6.72
N SER A 611 22.46 13.38 -6.47
CA SER A 611 22.95 12.45 -7.50
C SER A 611 21.91 12.15 -8.56
N ASP A 612 20.62 12.07 -8.19
CA ASP A 612 19.53 11.80 -9.12
C ASP A 612 19.30 12.95 -10.12
N ALA A 613 19.53 14.20 -9.73
CA ALA A 613 19.56 15.32 -10.68
C ALA A 613 20.87 15.38 -11.48
N ALA A 614 22.03 15.17 -10.84
CA ALA A 614 23.33 15.29 -11.50
C ALA A 614 23.55 14.25 -12.60
N VAL A 615 23.13 13.00 -12.37
CA VAL A 615 23.29 11.91 -13.34
C VAL A 615 22.54 12.18 -14.64
N LEU A 616 21.47 12.98 -14.62
CA LEU A 616 20.72 13.35 -15.82
C LEU A 616 21.57 14.19 -16.78
N LEU A 617 22.44 15.06 -16.26
CA LEU A 617 23.35 15.84 -17.10
C LEU A 617 24.38 14.93 -17.77
N ASP A 618 24.98 14.02 -17.01
CA ASP A 618 25.99 13.10 -17.55
C ASP A 618 25.36 12.11 -18.56
N ILE A 619 24.15 11.63 -18.31
CA ILE A 619 23.40 10.81 -19.28
C ILE A 619 23.06 11.63 -20.53
N ALA A 620 22.59 12.87 -20.38
CA ALA A 620 22.27 13.73 -21.52
C ALA A 620 23.51 14.01 -22.39
N ASP A 621 24.67 14.24 -21.76
CA ASP A 621 25.94 14.42 -22.45
C ASP A 621 26.36 13.13 -23.18
N ALA A 622 26.26 11.96 -22.54
CA ALA A 622 26.58 10.67 -23.15
C ALA A 622 25.60 10.30 -24.29
N MET A 623 24.37 10.81 -24.25
CA MET A 623 23.40 10.65 -25.33
C MET A 623 23.71 11.58 -26.52
N ASP A 624 24.35 12.74 -26.35
CA ASP A 624 24.57 13.70 -27.45
C ASP A 624 25.74 13.26 -28.36
N PRO A 625 25.48 12.77 -29.60
CA PRO A 625 26.52 12.21 -30.45
C PRO A 625 27.51 13.26 -30.98
N LYS A 626 27.25 14.56 -30.76
CA LYS A 626 28.13 15.65 -31.21
C LYS A 626 29.26 16.01 -30.24
N LYS A 627 29.31 15.41 -29.05
CA LYS A 627 30.36 15.63 -28.03
C LYS A 627 31.25 14.41 -27.75
N GLY A 628 31.17 13.36 -28.58
CA GLY A 628 32.16 12.28 -28.58
C GLY A 628 33.51 12.80 -29.10
N THR A 629 34.24 13.53 -28.26
CA THR A 629 35.63 13.90 -28.55
C THR A 629 36.46 12.64 -28.72
N GLU A 630 37.32 12.67 -29.75
CA GLU A 630 38.35 11.72 -30.19
C GLU A 630 39.30 11.15 -29.11
N SER A 631 39.05 11.42 -27.82
CA SER A 631 39.84 10.96 -26.68
C SER A 631 39.58 9.48 -26.30
N ASP A 632 38.33 9.00 -26.38
CA ASP A 632 37.98 7.68 -25.81
C ASP A 632 38.15 6.50 -26.79
N LEU A 633 38.22 6.78 -28.09
CA LEU A 633 38.45 5.75 -29.12
C LEU A 633 39.91 5.27 -29.17
N LEU A 634 40.86 6.00 -28.59
CA LEU A 634 42.27 5.59 -28.50
C LEU A 634 42.57 4.68 -27.30
N ALA A 635 41.65 4.54 -26.33
CA ALA A 635 41.86 3.72 -25.14
C ALA A 635 41.41 2.25 -25.29
N LEU A 636 40.76 1.89 -26.41
CA LEU A 636 40.19 0.55 -26.64
C LEU A 636 40.97 -0.31 -27.64
N GLU A 637 42.06 0.19 -28.24
CA GLU A 637 42.86 -0.60 -29.19
C GLU A 637 44.02 -1.40 -28.57
N GLU A 638 44.31 -1.26 -27.27
CA GLU A 638 45.35 -2.05 -26.60
C GLU A 638 44.79 -3.12 -25.64
N SER A 639 44.31 -4.23 -26.19
CA SER A 639 44.38 -5.54 -25.52
C SER A 639 44.34 -6.71 -26.50
N PRO A 640 45.06 -7.81 -26.21
CA PRO A 640 45.57 -8.72 -27.23
C PRO A 640 44.51 -9.72 -27.71
N ARG A 641 44.40 -9.87 -29.04
CA ARG A 641 43.63 -10.95 -29.67
C ARG A 641 44.24 -12.30 -29.29
N ILE A 642 43.50 -13.09 -28.53
CA ILE A 642 43.77 -14.52 -28.34
C ILE A 642 43.47 -15.21 -29.68
N VAL A 643 44.51 -15.79 -30.27
CA VAL A 643 44.43 -16.69 -31.41
C VAL A 643 44.02 -18.05 -30.89
N GLU A 644 42.83 -18.54 -31.25
CA GLU A 644 42.48 -19.96 -31.06
C GLU A 644 42.82 -20.73 -32.35
N SER A 645 43.77 -21.64 -32.18
CA SER A 645 44.08 -22.77 -33.04
C SER A 645 42.97 -23.83 -32.98
N GLY A 646 42.57 -24.35 -34.14
CA GLY A 646 41.68 -25.51 -34.26
C GLY A 646 41.03 -25.61 -35.62
#